data_AF-A0A7W8JWM0-F1
#
_entry.id   AF-A0A7W8JWM0-F1
#
_cell.length_a   1.000
_cell.length_b   1.000
_cell.length_c   1.000
_cell.angle_alpha   90.00
_cell.angle_beta   90.00
_cell.angle_gamma   90.00
#
_symmetry.space_group_name_H-M   'P 1'
#
loop_
_entity.id
_entity.type
_entity.pdbx_description
1 polymer ?
#
loop_
_entity_poly.entity_id
_entity_poly.type
_entity_poly.pdbx_seq_one_letter_code
_entity_poly.pdbx_strand_id
1 'polypeptide(L)'
;MNLTEFRAVLAAFIAALQQLVAGLPGADNTTPTVNLTANVSQINAPGSVEFNVTASTNTVSLEVYRYPGAVRVATLPPVGGTFSDRIESGSIVYQYRAVARAADKREAVQEISITVDIPPVEVQDATPPSLSLRVTPNPVTAAGTAMLIADVTDDVAVASVTFRLTGSGARTLGTVTEAPFIWEDDTPLTTANNGTRTYEAIATDTSGNVSAIATASVQVNIPIPPDVTAPVISSFTMPNHPSLTITEAGSFLFRAIATDNVALKYVLFYWNNIEAKRKTTAPYEINLDFTAANNGPVQIRARAYDTSDNFTDFVLELTVNISGAAPINPALYVEPDPATIPWGAPIVINDAYLTARGATLITTGEYAGRWKLTLDHPALNLVTGDCAVWVNTTKPLLLTQSTWCGVGGGGTGRGAIGNGVYGKPVGNSTAVDIVIEDCTQIKPTPAQMQNGQYAGGLRFAYPKNVIVRNSNINGPGLLVAELNPANGGTAKFQRNKVRNIDGRIVDKTQPDGWKTGLGTAGAKYVQAVQLDKVRNTPGIEISDNDIENLPGESRVEDNINTYKSGGTAASPLKIFRNLINGAYSGHPNDAFSGSAVVMGDEGGDRTEAIENTAVNTSNTAISMSSMNYGKILRNKMAQTGLLPDGSRVDANGTNIDVGVYARNYAGDSGFIMDKTTNVVDDNDIAWNAPLEGQPNRQLNYGFSDNASAGPIGNRVYGVATDALIQTLISNHRAAWQSAGVIVGRRKP
;
A
#
# COMPACT_ATOMS: atom_id res chain seq x y z
N MET A 1 80.22 -14.79 -123.59
CA MET A 1 81.35 -14.51 -122.69
C MET A 1 82.37 -15.63 -122.86
N ASN A 2 83.57 -15.34 -123.36
CA ASN A 2 84.62 -16.36 -123.53
C ASN A 2 85.25 -16.71 -122.16
N LEU A 3 85.98 -17.83 -122.05
CA LEU A 3 86.52 -18.33 -120.77
C LEU A 3 87.41 -17.30 -120.06
N THR A 4 88.05 -16.40 -120.80
CA THR A 4 88.88 -15.31 -120.27
C THR A 4 88.03 -14.26 -119.54
N GLU A 5 86.89 -13.89 -120.10
CA GLU A 5 85.95 -12.93 -119.47
C GLU A 5 85.29 -13.53 -118.22
N PHE A 6 84.94 -14.82 -118.22
CA PHE A 6 84.38 -15.48 -117.02
C PHE A 6 85.40 -15.52 -115.86
N ARG A 7 86.68 -15.77 -116.14
CA ARG A 7 87.75 -15.74 -115.13
C ARG A 7 87.97 -14.35 -114.57
N ALA A 8 87.86 -13.30 -115.39
CA ALA A 8 87.98 -11.92 -114.93
C ALA A 8 86.81 -11.52 -114.01
N VAL A 9 85.58 -11.92 -114.33
CA VAL A 9 84.40 -11.67 -113.48
C VAL A 9 84.48 -12.47 -112.18
N LEU A 10 84.91 -13.74 -112.25
CA LEU A 10 85.08 -14.56 -111.04
C LEU A 10 86.21 -14.03 -110.14
N ALA A 11 87.31 -13.56 -110.71
CA ALA A 11 88.40 -12.93 -109.95
C ALA A 11 87.94 -11.62 -109.31
N ALA A 12 87.17 -10.80 -110.02
CA ALA A 12 86.58 -9.57 -109.47
C ALA A 12 85.54 -9.87 -108.37
N PHE A 13 84.73 -10.92 -108.53
CA PHE A 13 83.78 -11.37 -107.51
C PHE A 13 84.49 -11.91 -106.26
N ILE A 14 85.55 -12.71 -106.43
CA ILE A 14 86.36 -13.22 -105.31
C ILE A 14 87.08 -12.07 -104.60
N ALA A 15 87.63 -11.10 -105.33
CA ALA A 15 88.27 -9.92 -104.75
C ALA A 15 87.26 -9.03 -104.00
N ALA A 16 86.06 -8.85 -104.54
CA ALA A 16 84.97 -8.12 -103.87
C ALA A 16 84.48 -8.86 -102.62
N LEU A 17 84.40 -10.19 -102.65
CA LEU A 17 84.04 -11.01 -101.50
C LEU A 17 85.13 -10.97 -100.41
N GLN A 18 86.41 -10.96 -100.79
CA GLN A 18 87.53 -10.83 -99.87
C GLN A 18 87.59 -9.45 -99.21
N GLN A 19 87.26 -8.37 -99.93
CA GLN A 19 87.14 -7.03 -99.34
C GLN A 19 85.90 -6.89 -98.42
N LEU A 20 84.80 -7.60 -98.72
CA LEU A 20 83.61 -7.62 -97.86
C LEU A 20 83.86 -8.38 -96.54
N VAL A 21 84.66 -9.46 -96.58
CA VAL A 21 85.01 -10.25 -95.39
C VAL A 21 86.07 -9.57 -94.52
N ALA A 22 87.01 -8.81 -95.11
CA ALA A 22 88.05 -8.09 -94.37
C ALA A 22 87.57 -6.85 -93.60
N GLY A 23 86.34 -6.37 -93.86
CA GLY A 23 85.73 -5.22 -93.19
C GLY A 23 84.79 -5.56 -92.01
N LEU A 24 84.62 -6.84 -91.67
CA LEU A 24 83.78 -7.26 -90.54
C LEU A 24 84.62 -7.22 -89.25
N PRO A 25 84.19 -6.51 -88.18
CA PRO A 25 84.88 -6.56 -86.90
C PRO A 25 84.99 -8.02 -86.43
N GLY A 26 86.19 -8.44 -86.02
CA GLY A 26 86.45 -9.82 -85.62
C GLY A 26 85.42 -10.28 -84.60
N ALA A 27 84.80 -11.44 -84.84
CA ALA A 27 83.87 -12.03 -83.88
C ALA A 27 84.62 -12.29 -82.57
N ASP A 28 84.31 -11.51 -81.53
CA ASP A 28 84.74 -11.79 -80.18
C ASP A 28 84.14 -13.13 -79.76
N ASN A 29 84.99 -14.15 -79.71
CA ASN A 29 84.60 -15.53 -79.42
C ASN A 29 84.78 -15.91 -77.95
N THR A 30 84.98 -14.94 -77.06
CA THR A 30 85.08 -15.19 -75.63
C THR A 30 83.69 -15.39 -75.01
N THR A 31 83.57 -16.33 -74.07
CA THR A 31 82.32 -16.45 -73.29
C THR A 31 82.24 -15.23 -72.37
N PRO A 32 81.08 -14.55 -72.25
CA PRO A 32 80.97 -13.43 -71.32
C PRO A 32 81.21 -13.89 -69.87
N THR A 33 81.51 -12.96 -68.97
CA THR A 33 81.55 -13.21 -67.52
C THR A 33 80.42 -12.44 -66.86
N VAL A 34 79.83 -12.97 -65.79
CA VAL A 34 78.84 -12.27 -64.97
C VAL A 34 79.18 -12.41 -63.50
N ASN A 35 79.02 -11.33 -62.74
CA ASN A 35 79.11 -11.33 -61.29
C ASN A 35 77.85 -10.71 -60.68
N LEU A 36 77.17 -11.42 -59.78
CA LEU A 36 75.95 -11.06 -59.08
C LEU A 36 76.23 -11.06 -57.58
N THR A 37 75.95 -9.93 -56.93
CA THR A 37 76.10 -9.75 -55.48
C THR A 37 74.84 -9.12 -54.91
N ALA A 38 74.54 -9.41 -53.65
CA ALA A 38 73.46 -8.79 -52.90
C ALA A 38 74.02 -8.10 -51.65
N ASN A 39 73.33 -7.08 -51.18
CA ASN A 39 73.70 -6.36 -49.95
C ASN A 39 73.47 -7.20 -48.67
N VAL A 40 72.60 -8.21 -48.73
CA VAL A 40 72.29 -9.13 -47.64
C VAL A 40 72.14 -10.56 -48.18
N SER A 41 72.33 -11.56 -47.32
CA SER A 41 72.06 -12.98 -47.62
C SER A 41 70.77 -13.49 -46.96
N GLN A 42 70.18 -12.71 -46.06
CA GLN A 42 68.95 -13.04 -45.33
C GLN A 42 68.16 -11.78 -44.97
N ILE A 43 66.82 -11.88 -44.99
CA ILE A 43 65.90 -10.86 -44.44
C ILE A 43 64.87 -11.49 -43.51
N ASN A 44 64.60 -10.81 -42.38
CA ASN A 44 63.67 -11.26 -41.32
C ASN A 44 62.51 -10.29 -41.09
N ALA A 45 62.39 -9.26 -41.94
CA ALA A 45 61.31 -8.28 -41.91
C ALA A 45 60.99 -7.83 -43.35
N PRO A 46 59.76 -7.35 -43.62
CA PRO A 46 59.38 -6.83 -44.94
C PRO A 46 60.33 -5.73 -45.42
N GLY A 47 60.88 -5.86 -46.63
CA GLY A 47 61.91 -4.95 -47.12
C GLY A 47 62.40 -5.28 -48.53
N SER A 48 63.31 -4.43 -49.04
CA SER A 48 63.93 -4.63 -50.35
C SER A 48 65.36 -5.15 -50.22
N VAL A 49 65.72 -6.13 -51.03
CA VAL A 49 67.09 -6.62 -51.20
C VAL A 49 67.70 -5.90 -52.39
N GLU A 50 68.88 -5.32 -52.21
CA GLU A 50 69.59 -4.58 -53.25
C GLU A 50 70.65 -5.47 -53.89
N PHE A 51 70.65 -5.55 -55.22
CA PHE A 51 71.55 -6.39 -56.00
C PHE A 51 72.42 -5.53 -56.91
N ASN A 52 73.68 -5.95 -57.05
CA ASN A 52 74.62 -5.38 -58.00
C ASN A 52 75.13 -6.47 -58.95
N VAL A 53 75.03 -6.21 -60.25
CA VAL A 53 75.44 -7.14 -61.30
C VAL A 53 76.44 -6.48 -62.23
N THR A 54 77.57 -7.14 -62.50
CA THR A 54 78.55 -6.71 -63.50
C THR A 54 78.75 -7.79 -64.55
N ALA A 55 79.00 -7.37 -65.80
CA ALA A 55 79.25 -8.30 -66.89
C ALA A 55 80.39 -7.80 -67.80
N SER A 56 81.04 -8.71 -68.52
CA SER A 56 82.11 -8.36 -69.47
C SER A 56 81.54 -7.61 -70.68
N THR A 57 82.40 -6.80 -71.32
CA THR A 57 82.04 -5.86 -72.40
C THR A 57 81.48 -6.51 -73.66
N ASN A 58 81.63 -7.82 -73.83
CA ASN A 58 81.09 -8.60 -74.94
C ASN A 58 79.65 -9.12 -74.70
N THR A 59 79.04 -8.79 -73.57
CA THR A 59 77.64 -9.08 -73.27
C THR A 59 76.71 -8.15 -74.06
N VAL A 60 75.62 -8.69 -74.63
CA VAL A 60 74.58 -7.92 -75.32
C VAL A 60 73.22 -7.96 -74.61
N SER A 61 73.02 -8.92 -73.70
CA SER A 61 71.82 -9.03 -72.87
C SER A 61 72.19 -9.50 -71.46
N LEU A 62 71.67 -8.82 -70.44
CA LEU A 62 71.87 -9.14 -69.03
C LEU A 62 70.52 -9.16 -68.32
N GLU A 63 70.10 -10.34 -67.87
CA GLU A 63 68.80 -10.56 -67.21
C GLU A 63 68.98 -11.29 -65.88
N VAL A 64 68.12 -10.99 -64.91
CA VAL A 64 68.12 -11.64 -63.59
C VAL A 64 66.77 -12.27 -63.31
N TYR A 65 66.79 -13.53 -62.89
CA TYR A 65 65.61 -14.33 -62.59
C TYR A 65 65.60 -14.77 -61.14
N ARG A 66 64.42 -14.76 -60.51
CA ARG A 66 64.17 -15.28 -59.16
C ARG A 66 63.44 -16.61 -59.22
N TYR A 67 63.91 -17.57 -58.42
CA TYR A 67 63.32 -18.90 -58.25
C TYR A 67 62.90 -19.12 -56.80
N PRO A 68 61.82 -19.88 -56.53
CA PRO A 68 61.02 -20.65 -57.49
C PRO A 68 60.14 -19.80 -58.42
N GLY A 69 59.83 -20.32 -59.60
CA GLY A 69 58.93 -19.68 -60.58
C GLY A 69 59.61 -19.01 -61.79
N ALA A 70 60.94 -18.90 -61.81
CA ALA A 70 61.72 -18.30 -62.90
C ALA A 70 61.22 -16.89 -63.29
N VAL A 71 60.84 -16.08 -62.31
CA VAL A 71 60.32 -14.73 -62.52
C VAL A 71 61.47 -13.80 -62.88
N ARG A 72 61.42 -13.12 -64.04
CA ARG A 72 62.42 -12.12 -64.40
C ARG A 72 62.23 -10.87 -63.55
N VAL A 73 63.16 -10.62 -62.63
CA VAL A 73 63.12 -9.49 -61.67
C VAL A 73 63.86 -8.26 -62.19
N ALA A 74 64.80 -8.42 -63.13
CA ALA A 74 65.48 -7.29 -63.76
C ALA A 74 65.98 -7.60 -65.17
N THR A 75 66.04 -6.56 -66.00
CA THR A 75 66.82 -6.49 -67.24
C THR A 75 67.75 -5.30 -67.12
N LEU A 76 69.06 -5.54 -67.22
CA LEU A 76 70.10 -4.54 -66.93
C LEU A 76 70.85 -4.14 -68.20
N PRO A 77 71.54 -2.99 -68.21
CA PRO A 77 72.47 -2.63 -69.28
C PRO A 77 73.54 -3.71 -69.48
N PRO A 78 74.08 -3.90 -70.71
CA PRO A 78 74.90 -5.07 -71.01
C PRO A 78 76.20 -5.21 -70.20
N VAL A 79 76.73 -4.13 -69.61
CA VAL A 79 77.95 -4.17 -68.78
C VAL A 79 77.66 -4.25 -67.27
N GLY A 80 76.40 -4.18 -66.85
CA GLY A 80 76.00 -4.23 -65.45
C GLY A 80 75.06 -3.11 -65.00
N GLY A 81 74.62 -3.19 -63.75
CA GLY A 81 73.72 -2.25 -63.09
C GLY A 81 73.23 -2.79 -61.74
N THR A 82 72.45 -1.98 -61.03
CA THR A 82 71.82 -2.34 -59.76
C THR A 82 70.31 -2.46 -59.90
N PHE A 83 69.68 -3.31 -59.09
CA PHE A 83 68.23 -3.38 -58.95
C PHE A 83 67.84 -3.79 -57.54
N SER A 84 66.59 -3.52 -57.17
CA SER A 84 66.03 -3.95 -55.89
C SER A 84 64.83 -4.87 -56.09
N ASP A 85 64.66 -5.83 -55.19
CA ASP A 85 63.51 -6.72 -55.15
C ASP A 85 62.86 -6.67 -53.77
N ARG A 86 61.58 -6.27 -53.73
CA ARG A 86 60.83 -6.08 -52.48
C ARG A 86 60.10 -7.35 -52.11
N ILE A 87 60.31 -7.81 -50.89
CA ILE A 87 59.73 -9.04 -50.34
C ILE A 87 58.98 -8.69 -49.07
N GLU A 88 57.68 -8.99 -49.04
CA GLU A 88 56.77 -8.55 -47.97
C GLU A 88 56.38 -9.66 -46.99
N SER A 89 56.51 -10.94 -47.37
CA SER A 89 56.27 -12.09 -46.49
C SER A 89 56.86 -13.38 -47.08
N GLY A 90 57.02 -14.40 -46.24
CA GLY A 90 57.39 -15.75 -46.66
C GLY A 90 58.52 -16.36 -45.83
N SER A 91 58.53 -17.69 -45.72
CA SER A 91 59.65 -18.47 -45.19
C SER A 91 60.19 -19.36 -46.33
N ILE A 92 61.04 -18.77 -47.17
CA ILE A 92 61.50 -19.37 -48.44
C ILE A 92 62.92 -18.91 -48.78
N VAL A 93 63.71 -19.80 -49.40
CA VAL A 93 65.00 -19.42 -49.99
C VAL A 93 64.78 -19.08 -51.45
N TYR A 94 64.94 -17.80 -51.81
CA TYR A 94 64.94 -17.38 -53.21
C TYR A 94 66.32 -17.55 -53.82
N GLN A 95 66.39 -18.20 -54.98
CA GLN A 95 67.61 -18.22 -55.79
C GLN A 95 67.52 -17.16 -56.88
N TYR A 96 68.52 -16.29 -56.96
CA TYR A 96 68.65 -15.28 -57.99
C TYR A 96 69.73 -15.71 -58.98
N ARG A 97 69.34 -15.79 -60.25
CA ARG A 97 70.18 -16.22 -61.36
C ARG A 97 70.39 -15.06 -62.32
N ALA A 98 71.60 -14.52 -62.39
CA ALA A 98 72.00 -13.57 -63.43
C ALA A 98 72.51 -14.34 -64.66
N VAL A 99 72.06 -13.92 -65.84
CA VAL A 99 72.39 -14.53 -67.13
C VAL A 99 72.89 -13.45 -68.09
N ALA A 100 74.17 -13.52 -68.46
CA ALA A 100 74.80 -12.66 -69.46
C ALA A 100 74.92 -13.42 -70.79
N ARG A 101 74.37 -12.88 -71.87
CA ARG A 101 74.40 -13.47 -73.22
C ARG A 101 75.21 -12.60 -74.18
N ALA A 102 76.12 -13.20 -74.95
CA ALA A 102 76.83 -12.56 -76.05
C ALA A 102 76.05 -12.66 -77.38
N ALA A 103 76.42 -11.88 -78.40
CA ALA A 103 75.71 -11.80 -79.69
C ALA A 103 75.68 -13.14 -80.46
N ASP A 104 76.68 -13.98 -80.22
CA ASP A 104 76.83 -15.33 -80.75
C ASP A 104 76.07 -16.41 -79.96
N LYS A 105 75.28 -15.99 -78.96
CA LYS A 105 74.47 -16.82 -78.05
C LYS A 105 75.25 -17.62 -77.00
N ARG A 106 76.54 -17.34 -76.78
CA ARG A 106 77.25 -17.87 -75.60
C ARG A 106 76.73 -17.20 -74.34
N GLU A 107 76.69 -17.95 -73.24
CA GLU A 107 76.11 -17.50 -71.98
C GLU A 107 77.04 -17.72 -70.80
N ALA A 108 77.00 -16.80 -69.84
CA ALA A 108 77.49 -17.02 -68.49
C ALA A 108 76.38 -16.80 -67.47
N VAL A 109 76.45 -17.59 -66.40
CA VAL A 109 75.43 -17.65 -65.36
C VAL A 109 76.10 -17.59 -64.00
N GLN A 110 75.53 -16.82 -63.08
CA GLN A 110 75.82 -16.93 -61.66
C GLN A 110 74.54 -16.93 -60.85
N GLU A 111 74.54 -17.73 -59.78
CA GLU A 111 73.44 -17.86 -58.85
C GLU A 111 73.87 -17.48 -57.43
N ILE A 112 73.00 -16.76 -56.72
CA ILE A 112 73.11 -16.52 -55.28
C ILE A 112 71.77 -16.84 -54.62
N SER A 113 71.80 -17.15 -53.32
CA SER A 113 70.59 -17.46 -52.54
C SER A 113 70.35 -16.39 -51.49
N ILE A 114 69.08 -16.00 -51.34
CA ILE A 114 68.60 -15.11 -50.27
C ILE A 114 67.58 -15.88 -49.44
N THR A 115 67.84 -16.00 -48.14
CA THR A 115 66.90 -16.63 -47.20
C THR A 115 65.89 -15.57 -46.73
N VAL A 116 64.60 -15.84 -46.91
CA VAL A 116 63.53 -15.01 -46.38
C VAL A 116 62.89 -15.78 -45.23
N ASP A 117 62.84 -15.16 -44.05
CA ASP A 117 62.14 -15.71 -42.89
C ASP A 117 61.31 -14.60 -42.22
N ILE A 118 60.21 -14.24 -42.89
CA ILE A 118 59.28 -13.22 -42.43
C ILE A 118 58.01 -13.95 -41.94
N PRO A 119 57.74 -13.99 -40.63
CA PRO A 119 56.54 -14.64 -40.10
C PRO A 119 55.27 -13.94 -40.62
N PRO A 120 54.19 -14.69 -40.93
CA PRO A 120 52.92 -14.08 -41.29
C PRO A 120 52.37 -13.27 -40.10
N VAL A 121 51.81 -12.09 -40.38
CA VAL A 121 51.08 -11.31 -39.37
C VAL A 121 49.72 -11.97 -39.19
N GLU A 122 49.51 -12.66 -38.06
CA GLU A 122 48.16 -13.03 -37.66
C GLU A 122 47.43 -11.77 -37.19
N VAL A 123 46.41 -11.34 -37.93
CA VAL A 123 45.42 -10.39 -37.41
C VAL A 123 44.58 -11.13 -36.39
N GLN A 124 44.97 -11.04 -35.12
CA GLN A 124 44.12 -11.46 -34.02
C GLN A 124 42.84 -10.62 -34.07
N ASP A 125 41.71 -11.29 -34.21
CA ASP A 125 40.40 -10.63 -34.17
C ASP A 125 40.18 -10.02 -32.78
N ALA A 126 39.77 -8.74 -32.79
CA ALA A 126 39.60 -7.91 -31.62
C ALA A 126 38.18 -7.30 -31.52
N THR A 127 37.26 -7.72 -32.39
CA THR A 127 35.87 -7.23 -32.40
C THR A 127 35.02 -8.13 -31.50
N PRO A 128 34.41 -7.64 -30.41
CA PRO A 128 33.55 -8.47 -29.59
C PRO A 128 32.18 -8.77 -30.23
N PRO A 129 31.53 -9.91 -29.91
CA PRO A 129 30.20 -10.22 -30.39
C PRO A 129 29.12 -9.21 -29.99
N SER A 130 28.11 -9.03 -30.84
CA SER A 130 26.87 -8.31 -30.53
C SER A 130 25.79 -9.28 -30.05
N LEU A 131 25.11 -8.96 -28.94
CA LEU A 131 24.20 -9.87 -28.24
C LEU A 131 22.92 -9.16 -27.80
N SER A 132 21.77 -9.80 -28.00
CA SER A 132 20.49 -9.43 -27.39
C SER A 132 19.83 -10.64 -26.71
N LEU A 133 19.06 -10.40 -25.64
CA LEU A 133 18.45 -11.44 -24.82
C LEU A 133 16.95 -11.18 -24.66
N ARG A 134 16.14 -12.24 -24.82
CA ARG A 134 14.71 -12.24 -24.47
C ARG A 134 14.34 -13.45 -23.63
N VAL A 135 13.27 -13.33 -22.86
CA VAL A 135 12.72 -14.38 -21.99
C VAL A 135 11.24 -14.60 -22.31
N THR A 136 10.80 -15.86 -22.35
CA THR A 136 9.40 -16.25 -22.59
C THR A 136 8.97 -17.37 -21.63
N PRO A 137 7.72 -17.37 -21.13
CA PRO A 137 6.70 -16.33 -21.31
C PRO A 137 7.00 -15.05 -20.51
N ASN A 138 6.46 -13.91 -20.96
CA ASN A 138 6.53 -12.63 -20.24
C ASN A 138 5.23 -11.84 -20.48
N PRO A 139 4.32 -11.73 -19.49
CA PRO A 139 4.45 -12.17 -18.09
C PRO A 139 4.28 -13.69 -17.89
N VAL A 140 4.75 -14.21 -16.76
CA VAL A 140 4.51 -15.58 -16.28
C VAL A 140 3.29 -15.57 -15.37
N THR A 141 2.19 -16.21 -15.77
CA THR A 141 0.91 -16.21 -15.03
C THR A 141 0.48 -17.59 -14.52
N ALA A 142 1.22 -18.63 -14.86
CA ALA A 142 1.03 -20.00 -14.39
C ALA A 142 2.37 -20.62 -13.99
N ALA A 143 2.35 -21.62 -13.11
CA ALA A 143 3.55 -22.32 -12.70
C ALA A 143 4.18 -23.06 -13.89
N GLY A 144 5.51 -22.98 -14.02
CA GLY A 144 6.26 -23.52 -15.17
C GLY A 144 7.68 -23.00 -15.21
N THR A 145 8.39 -23.23 -16.32
CA THR A 145 9.78 -22.81 -16.55
C THR A 145 9.84 -21.55 -17.42
N ALA A 146 11.01 -20.93 -17.50
CA ALA A 146 11.26 -19.79 -18.39
C ALA A 146 12.33 -20.15 -19.43
N MET A 147 12.08 -19.79 -20.68
CA MET A 147 13.03 -20.00 -21.78
C MET A 147 13.72 -18.69 -22.15
N LEU A 148 15.05 -18.73 -22.18
CA LEU A 148 15.94 -17.64 -22.56
C LEU A 148 16.40 -17.86 -23.99
N ILE A 149 16.30 -16.82 -24.81
CA ILE A 149 16.72 -16.87 -26.20
C ILE A 149 17.67 -15.71 -26.46
N ALA A 150 18.90 -16.04 -26.85
CA ALA A 150 19.93 -15.09 -27.21
C ALA A 150 20.08 -15.01 -28.73
N ASP A 151 19.97 -13.81 -29.29
CA ASP A 151 20.34 -13.54 -30.68
C ASP A 151 21.73 -12.90 -30.68
N VAL A 152 22.70 -13.57 -31.30
CA VAL A 152 24.12 -13.18 -31.26
C VAL A 152 24.73 -13.20 -32.66
N THR A 153 25.60 -12.24 -32.95
CA THR A 153 26.35 -12.12 -34.20
C THR A 153 27.78 -11.65 -33.94
N ASP A 154 28.71 -12.07 -34.78
CA ASP A 154 30.13 -11.70 -34.72
C ASP A 154 30.69 -11.61 -36.15
N ASP A 155 31.79 -10.87 -36.38
CA ASP A 155 32.39 -10.72 -37.70
C ASP A 155 33.26 -11.93 -38.12
N VAL A 156 33.70 -12.76 -37.17
CA VAL A 156 34.41 -14.02 -37.44
C VAL A 156 33.59 -15.23 -37.02
N ALA A 157 33.40 -15.46 -35.71
CA ALA A 157 32.70 -16.62 -35.18
C ALA A 157 32.38 -16.51 -33.68
N VAL A 158 31.14 -16.84 -33.30
CA VAL A 158 30.75 -16.95 -31.88
C VAL A 158 31.12 -18.32 -31.33
N ALA A 159 31.86 -18.37 -30.22
CA ALA A 159 32.24 -19.63 -29.56
C ALA A 159 31.21 -20.09 -28.52
N SER A 160 30.61 -19.17 -27.75
CA SER A 160 29.61 -19.54 -26.74
C SER A 160 28.76 -18.38 -26.25
N VAL A 161 27.59 -18.71 -25.68
CA VAL A 161 26.74 -17.80 -24.90
C VAL A 161 26.49 -18.40 -23.52
N THR A 162 26.83 -17.68 -22.46
CA THR A 162 26.58 -18.08 -21.07
C THR A 162 25.40 -17.29 -20.49
N PHE A 163 24.41 -18.00 -19.97
CA PHE A 163 23.21 -17.46 -19.34
C PHE A 163 23.31 -17.48 -17.82
N ARG A 164 22.83 -16.42 -17.16
CA ARG A 164 22.84 -16.26 -15.71
C ARG A 164 21.51 -15.71 -15.21
N LEU A 165 21.08 -16.20 -14.06
CA LEU A 165 20.05 -15.54 -13.25
C LEU A 165 20.74 -14.55 -12.31
N THR A 166 20.21 -13.34 -12.17
CA THR A 166 20.73 -12.32 -11.26
C THR A 166 19.72 -11.92 -10.18
N GLY A 167 20.19 -11.23 -9.14
CA GLY A 167 19.36 -10.89 -7.98
C GLY A 167 19.19 -12.06 -7.00
N SER A 168 17.97 -12.23 -6.47
CA SER A 168 17.67 -13.30 -5.50
C SER A 168 17.75 -14.67 -6.18
N GLY A 169 18.66 -15.53 -5.71
CA GLY A 169 18.93 -16.84 -6.32
C GLY A 169 19.95 -16.81 -7.47
N ALA A 170 20.81 -15.78 -7.51
CA ALA A 170 21.83 -15.62 -8.55
C ALA A 170 22.68 -16.88 -8.75
N ARG A 171 22.74 -17.36 -10.00
CA ARG A 171 23.51 -18.53 -10.41
C ARG A 171 23.76 -18.49 -11.91
N THR A 172 24.80 -19.19 -12.36
CA THR A 172 24.94 -19.51 -13.78
C THR A 172 23.93 -20.59 -14.13
N LEU A 173 23.16 -20.38 -15.19
CA LEU A 173 22.17 -21.33 -15.68
C LEU A 173 22.87 -22.35 -16.58
N GLY A 174 23.65 -21.86 -17.56
CA GLY A 174 24.50 -22.71 -18.39
C GLY A 174 25.14 -21.96 -19.55
N THR A 175 25.92 -22.69 -20.34
CA THR A 175 26.65 -22.18 -21.51
C THR A 175 26.27 -23.01 -22.73
N VAL A 176 25.92 -22.33 -23.82
CA VAL A 176 25.59 -22.93 -25.11
C VAL A 176 26.68 -22.58 -26.12
N THR A 177 27.26 -23.59 -26.75
CA THR A 177 28.40 -23.45 -27.68
C THR A 177 28.00 -23.54 -29.15
N GLU A 178 26.74 -23.83 -29.45
CA GLU A 178 26.23 -23.96 -30.82
C GLU A 178 24.85 -23.30 -30.96
N ALA A 179 24.59 -22.69 -32.12
CA ALA A 179 23.29 -22.09 -32.40
C ALA A 179 22.21 -23.18 -32.64
N PRO A 180 20.95 -22.99 -32.21
CA PRO A 180 20.40 -21.78 -31.59
C PRO A 180 20.78 -21.63 -30.11
N PHE A 181 21.16 -20.42 -29.70
CA PHE A 181 21.56 -20.11 -28.32
C PHE A 181 20.32 -19.93 -27.43
N ILE A 182 19.78 -21.06 -26.96
CA ILE A 182 18.57 -21.13 -26.13
C ILE A 182 18.89 -21.87 -24.84
N TRP A 183 18.37 -21.38 -23.72
CA TRP A 183 18.48 -22.04 -22.43
C TRP A 183 17.14 -22.05 -21.69
N GLU A 184 16.77 -23.18 -21.09
CA GLU A 184 15.61 -23.27 -20.21
C GLU A 184 16.06 -23.17 -18.75
N ASP A 185 15.56 -22.19 -18.00
CA ASP A 185 15.65 -22.21 -16.54
C ASP A 185 14.68 -23.27 -16.02
N ASP A 186 15.21 -24.48 -15.80
CA ASP A 186 14.52 -25.69 -15.36
C ASP A 186 13.99 -25.60 -13.91
N THR A 187 14.35 -24.54 -13.18
CA THR A 187 13.81 -24.27 -11.86
C THR A 187 12.39 -23.74 -11.98
N PRO A 188 11.36 -24.48 -11.51
CA PRO A 188 9.98 -24.08 -11.69
C PRO A 188 9.69 -22.74 -11.01
N LEU A 189 9.12 -21.82 -11.77
CA LEU A 189 8.51 -20.60 -11.26
C LEU A 189 7.21 -20.96 -10.56
N THR A 190 7.11 -20.59 -9.30
CA THR A 190 5.93 -20.78 -8.46
C THR A 190 5.46 -19.44 -7.92
N THR A 191 4.36 -19.42 -7.16
CA THR A 191 3.89 -18.20 -6.47
C THR A 191 4.95 -17.58 -5.55
N ALA A 192 5.89 -18.38 -5.02
CA ALA A 192 7.05 -17.90 -4.25
C ALA A 192 8.04 -17.07 -5.08
N ASN A 193 7.92 -17.06 -6.40
CA ASN A 193 8.75 -16.30 -7.32
C ASN A 193 8.05 -15.07 -7.90
N ASN A 194 6.86 -14.69 -7.40
CA ASN A 194 6.14 -13.49 -7.83
C ASN A 194 6.99 -12.22 -7.67
N GLY A 195 6.95 -11.36 -8.68
CA GLY A 195 7.80 -10.17 -8.82
C GLY A 195 8.67 -10.21 -10.09
N THR A 196 9.64 -9.29 -10.16
CA THR A 196 10.57 -9.19 -11.30
C THR A 196 11.70 -10.20 -11.17
N ARG A 197 11.94 -11.00 -12.21
CA ARG A 197 13.18 -11.77 -12.38
C ARG A 197 14.01 -11.22 -13.53
N THR A 198 15.32 -11.19 -13.36
CA THR A 198 16.26 -10.66 -14.35
C THR A 198 17.30 -11.72 -14.72
N TYR A 199 17.49 -11.89 -16.02
CA TYR A 199 18.47 -12.78 -16.61
C TYR A 199 19.51 -11.98 -17.37
N GLU A 200 20.73 -12.48 -17.38
CA GLU A 200 21.85 -11.95 -18.13
C GLU A 200 22.39 -13.00 -19.10
N ALA A 201 22.91 -12.53 -20.24
CA ALA A 201 23.68 -13.35 -21.16
C ALA A 201 24.96 -12.61 -21.56
N ILE A 202 26.02 -13.39 -21.75
CA ILE A 202 27.33 -12.92 -22.23
C ILE A 202 27.81 -13.86 -23.32
N ALA A 203 28.22 -13.31 -24.46
CA ALA A 203 28.78 -14.07 -25.57
C ALA A 203 30.32 -13.94 -25.61
N THR A 204 30.99 -14.97 -26.09
CA THR A 204 32.43 -14.99 -26.32
C THR A 204 32.69 -15.54 -27.72
N ASP A 205 33.54 -14.88 -28.50
CA ASP A 205 33.98 -15.36 -29.82
C ASP A 205 35.10 -16.42 -29.71
N THR A 206 35.57 -16.91 -30.85
CA THR A 206 36.69 -17.88 -30.90
C THR A 206 38.06 -17.26 -30.60
N SER A 207 38.18 -15.94 -30.62
CA SER A 207 39.39 -15.15 -30.38
C SER A 207 39.55 -14.72 -28.91
N GLY A 208 38.50 -14.92 -28.10
CA GLY A 208 38.42 -14.58 -26.69
C GLY A 208 37.79 -13.22 -26.38
N ASN A 209 37.25 -12.48 -27.37
CA ASN A 209 36.56 -11.21 -27.10
C ASN A 209 35.17 -11.48 -26.52
N VAL A 210 34.73 -10.61 -25.61
CA VAL A 210 33.53 -10.81 -24.79
C VAL A 210 32.53 -9.68 -25.06
N SER A 211 31.27 -10.04 -25.34
CA SER A 211 30.20 -9.06 -25.59
C SER A 211 29.92 -8.20 -24.36
N ALA A 212 29.22 -7.07 -24.56
CA ALA A 212 28.50 -6.42 -23.47
C ALA A 212 27.44 -7.38 -22.87
N ILE A 213 27.11 -7.19 -21.59
CA ILE A 213 26.08 -7.98 -20.90
C ILE A 213 24.71 -7.59 -21.47
N ALA A 214 23.97 -8.57 -21.99
CA ALA A 214 22.58 -8.40 -22.38
C ALA A 214 21.65 -8.83 -21.24
N THR A 215 20.66 -8.01 -20.90
CA THR A 215 19.72 -8.28 -19.80
C THR A 215 18.29 -8.45 -20.31
N ALA A 216 17.55 -9.40 -19.74
CA ALA A 216 16.11 -9.56 -19.96
C ALA A 216 15.38 -9.76 -18.64
N SER A 217 14.25 -9.06 -18.46
CA SER A 217 13.43 -9.19 -17.25
C SER A 217 12.03 -9.74 -17.57
N VAL A 218 11.54 -10.59 -16.67
CA VAL A 218 10.19 -11.17 -16.72
C VAL A 218 9.42 -10.80 -15.47
N GLN A 219 8.14 -10.46 -15.64
CA GLN A 219 7.20 -10.28 -14.53
C GLN A 219 6.54 -11.63 -14.21
N VAL A 220 6.73 -12.13 -12.99
CA VAL A 220 6.05 -13.32 -12.48
C VAL A 220 4.85 -12.87 -11.64
N ASN A 221 3.65 -13.25 -12.08
CA ASN A 221 2.38 -12.92 -11.44
C ASN A 221 1.46 -14.13 -11.46
N ILE A 222 1.87 -15.19 -10.75
CA ILE A 222 1.11 -16.41 -10.60
C ILE A 222 0.09 -16.19 -9.47
N PRO A 223 -1.23 -16.35 -9.71
CA PRO A 223 -2.24 -16.21 -8.68
C PRO A 223 -1.99 -17.13 -7.49
N ILE A 224 -2.02 -16.59 -6.28
CA ILE A 224 -1.98 -17.40 -5.05
C ILE A 224 -3.39 -17.99 -4.87
N PRO A 225 -3.55 -19.32 -4.79
CA PRO A 225 -4.84 -19.92 -4.48
C PRO A 225 -5.34 -19.37 -3.14
N PRO A 226 -6.63 -19.01 -3.01
CA PRO A 226 -7.18 -18.58 -1.74
C PRO A 226 -7.05 -19.72 -0.73
N ASP A 227 -6.45 -19.43 0.43
CA ASP A 227 -6.46 -20.39 1.52
C ASP A 227 -7.85 -20.42 2.15
N VAL A 228 -8.43 -21.61 2.17
CA VAL A 228 -9.78 -21.89 2.69
C VAL A 228 -9.74 -22.88 3.85
N THR A 229 -8.54 -23.31 4.25
CA THR A 229 -8.37 -24.28 5.33
C THR A 229 -8.29 -23.52 6.64
N ALA A 230 -9.21 -23.78 7.56
CA ALA A 230 -9.18 -23.13 8.87
C ALA A 230 -8.01 -23.66 9.74
N PRO A 231 -7.44 -22.81 10.62
CA PRO A 231 -6.41 -23.23 11.56
C PRO A 231 -6.94 -24.27 12.55
N VAL A 232 -6.05 -25.05 13.16
CA VAL A 232 -6.40 -26.08 14.16
C VAL A 232 -5.92 -25.65 15.53
N ILE A 233 -6.80 -25.65 16.54
CA ILE A 233 -6.42 -25.56 17.95
C ILE A 233 -6.33 -27.00 18.50
N SER A 234 -5.12 -27.52 18.59
CA SER A 234 -4.85 -28.90 19.03
C SER A 234 -5.00 -29.10 20.54
N SER A 235 -4.85 -28.03 21.32
CA SER A 235 -4.98 -28.06 22.78
C SER A 235 -5.35 -26.70 23.32
N PHE A 236 -6.24 -26.65 24.31
CA PHE A 236 -6.53 -25.46 25.09
C PHE A 236 -6.74 -25.83 26.57
N THR A 237 -5.85 -25.37 27.45
CA THR A 237 -5.70 -25.90 28.82
C THR A 237 -5.35 -24.81 29.83
N MET A 238 -5.41 -25.15 31.12
CA MET A 238 -4.88 -24.37 32.24
C MET A 238 -3.61 -25.02 32.82
N PRO A 239 -2.40 -24.68 32.33
CA PRO A 239 -1.19 -25.41 32.73
C PRO A 239 -0.85 -25.28 34.22
N ASN A 240 -1.20 -24.18 34.87
CA ASN A 240 -0.97 -23.95 36.29
C ASN A 240 -2.13 -24.41 37.19
N HIS A 241 -3.19 -24.97 36.61
CA HIS A 241 -4.35 -25.45 37.36
C HIS A 241 -5.11 -26.54 36.57
N PRO A 242 -4.77 -27.83 36.74
CA PRO A 242 -5.26 -28.90 35.88
C PRO A 242 -6.76 -29.22 36.05
N SER A 243 -7.40 -28.74 37.13
CA SER A 243 -8.84 -28.91 37.37
C SER A 243 -9.65 -27.85 36.63
N LEU A 244 -10.75 -28.23 35.99
CA LEU A 244 -11.72 -27.30 35.39
C LEU A 244 -12.64 -26.63 36.44
N THR A 245 -12.39 -26.85 37.74
CA THR A 245 -13.11 -26.20 38.84
C THR A 245 -12.18 -25.30 39.64
N ILE A 246 -12.43 -23.99 39.63
CA ILE A 246 -11.66 -22.99 40.39
C ILE A 246 -12.33 -22.74 41.74
N THR A 247 -11.64 -23.04 42.84
CA THR A 247 -12.17 -22.88 44.22
C THR A 247 -11.48 -21.80 45.03
N GLU A 248 -10.39 -21.23 44.53
CA GLU A 248 -9.63 -20.15 45.17
C GLU A 248 -9.48 -18.96 44.23
N ALA A 249 -9.52 -17.74 44.79
CA ALA A 249 -9.29 -16.53 44.02
C ALA A 249 -7.81 -16.43 43.61
N GLY A 250 -7.53 -15.98 42.39
CA GLY A 250 -6.16 -15.91 41.88
C GLY A 250 -6.08 -15.76 40.37
N SER A 251 -4.85 -15.74 39.86
CA SER A 251 -4.55 -15.62 38.43
C SER A 251 -4.30 -17.00 37.82
N PHE A 252 -5.03 -17.34 36.76
CA PHE A 252 -4.98 -18.63 36.10
C PHE A 252 -4.46 -18.46 34.66
N LEU A 253 -3.46 -19.25 34.28
CA LEU A 253 -2.85 -19.22 32.96
C LEU A 253 -3.65 -20.11 32.03
N PHE A 254 -4.10 -19.57 30.91
CA PHE A 254 -4.73 -20.31 29.82
C PHE A 254 -3.78 -20.36 28.64
N ARG A 255 -3.54 -21.56 28.10
CA ARG A 255 -2.62 -21.78 26.98
C ARG A 255 -3.32 -22.52 25.86
N ALA A 256 -3.31 -21.93 24.67
CA ALA A 256 -3.72 -22.57 23.42
C ALA A 256 -2.51 -23.00 22.58
N ILE A 257 -2.62 -24.14 21.91
CA ILE A 257 -1.67 -24.61 20.89
C ILE A 257 -2.42 -24.63 19.56
N ALA A 258 -2.07 -23.70 18.68
CA ALA A 258 -2.71 -23.54 17.39
C ALA A 258 -1.68 -23.63 16.26
N THR A 259 -2.08 -24.23 15.14
CA THR A 259 -1.29 -24.36 13.92
C THR A 259 -2.17 -24.15 12.69
N ASP A 260 -1.57 -23.84 11.56
CA ASP A 260 -2.24 -23.67 10.28
C ASP A 260 -1.38 -24.24 9.14
N ASN A 261 -1.97 -24.60 8.00
CA ASN A 261 -1.25 -25.15 6.85
C ASN A 261 -0.45 -24.10 6.05
N VAL A 262 -0.87 -22.83 6.05
CA VAL A 262 -0.14 -21.74 5.40
C VAL A 262 0.52 -20.85 6.44
N ALA A 263 -0.28 -20.16 7.26
CA ALA A 263 0.23 -19.26 8.27
C ALA A 263 -0.85 -18.89 9.28
N LEU A 264 -0.53 -19.08 10.57
CA LEU A 264 -1.37 -18.63 11.66
C LEU A 264 -1.15 -17.13 11.91
N LYS A 265 -2.22 -16.33 11.91
CA LYS A 265 -2.19 -14.87 12.11
C LYS A 265 -2.19 -14.49 13.59
N TYR A 266 -3.12 -15.05 14.37
CA TYR A 266 -3.18 -14.87 15.83
C TYR A 266 -4.16 -15.84 16.51
N VAL A 267 -4.09 -15.94 17.84
CA VAL A 267 -5.13 -16.52 18.69
C VAL A 267 -5.79 -15.42 19.52
N LEU A 268 -7.12 -15.33 19.47
CA LEU A 268 -7.97 -14.49 20.28
C LEU A 268 -8.57 -15.29 21.43
N PHE A 269 -8.44 -14.79 22.65
CA PHE A 269 -9.10 -15.35 23.82
C PHE A 269 -10.32 -14.52 24.20
N TYR A 270 -11.43 -15.19 24.47
CA TYR A 270 -12.66 -14.59 24.96
C TYR A 270 -12.98 -15.12 26.35
N TRP A 271 -13.48 -14.25 27.22
CA TRP A 271 -14.12 -14.60 28.47
C TRP A 271 -15.61 -14.27 28.34
N ASN A 272 -16.49 -15.27 28.45
CA ASN A 272 -17.95 -15.07 28.39
C ASN A 272 -18.38 -14.29 27.14
N ASN A 273 -17.81 -14.63 25.99
CA ASN A 273 -18.00 -13.99 24.68
C ASN A 273 -17.45 -12.56 24.51
N ILE A 274 -16.79 -11.98 25.52
CA ILE A 274 -16.07 -10.72 25.41
C ILE A 274 -14.60 -11.01 25.13
N GLU A 275 -13.99 -10.35 24.14
CA GLU A 275 -12.56 -10.49 23.86
C GLU A 275 -11.73 -10.05 25.07
N ALA A 276 -10.94 -10.98 25.61
CA ALA A 276 -10.02 -10.71 26.71
C ALA A 276 -8.66 -10.24 26.18
N LYS A 277 -8.08 -10.95 25.20
CA LYS A 277 -6.74 -10.64 24.67
C LYS A 277 -6.45 -11.32 23.34
N ARG A 278 -5.69 -10.65 22.48
CA ARG A 278 -5.05 -11.22 21.28
C ARG A 278 -3.59 -11.59 21.52
N LYS A 279 -3.15 -12.70 20.92
CA LYS A 279 -1.76 -13.14 20.89
C LYS A 279 -1.34 -13.45 19.45
N THR A 280 -0.41 -12.66 18.91
CA THR A 280 0.09 -12.79 17.52
C THR A 280 1.27 -13.74 17.38
N THR A 281 1.94 -14.09 18.47
CA THR A 281 3.07 -15.03 18.49
C THR A 281 2.90 -16.08 19.59
N ALA A 282 3.36 -17.30 19.31
CA ALA A 282 3.42 -18.36 20.31
C ALA A 282 4.50 -18.03 21.38
N PRO A 283 4.30 -18.42 22.65
CA PRO A 283 3.16 -19.18 23.16
C PRO A 283 1.87 -18.32 23.29
N TYR A 284 0.75 -18.89 22.83
CA TYR A 284 -0.56 -18.25 22.89
C TYR A 284 -1.14 -18.41 24.29
N GLU A 285 -0.81 -17.45 25.15
CA GLU A 285 -1.11 -17.48 26.58
C GLU A 285 -1.75 -16.19 27.09
N ILE A 286 -2.69 -16.36 28.02
CA ILE A 286 -3.30 -15.27 28.78
C ILE A 286 -3.40 -15.66 30.26
N ASN A 287 -3.29 -14.67 31.15
CA ASN A 287 -3.66 -14.83 32.55
C ASN A 287 -5.02 -14.19 32.77
N LEU A 288 -5.91 -14.91 33.45
CA LEU A 288 -7.24 -14.44 33.83
C LEU A 288 -7.38 -14.53 35.36
N ASP A 289 -7.80 -13.42 35.97
CA ASP A 289 -7.98 -13.34 37.42
C ASP A 289 -9.41 -13.72 37.79
N PHE A 290 -9.56 -14.76 38.60
CA PHE A 290 -10.85 -15.22 39.12
C PHE A 290 -11.03 -14.80 40.57
N THR A 291 -12.24 -14.39 40.90
CA THR A 291 -12.70 -14.05 42.25
C THR A 291 -14.05 -14.71 42.51
N ALA A 292 -14.57 -14.64 43.74
CA ALA A 292 -15.94 -15.10 44.05
C ALA A 292 -17.04 -14.46 43.18
N ALA A 293 -16.73 -13.34 42.51
CA ALA A 293 -17.60 -12.69 41.53
C ALA A 293 -17.78 -13.47 40.22
N ASN A 294 -16.93 -14.45 39.97
CA ASN A 294 -16.95 -15.29 38.78
C ASN A 294 -17.66 -16.62 39.02
N ASN A 295 -18.24 -16.83 40.22
CA ASN A 295 -18.89 -18.08 40.62
C ASN A 295 -20.00 -18.50 39.65
N GLY A 296 -20.06 -19.80 39.36
CA GLY A 296 -20.93 -20.40 38.37
C GLY A 296 -20.17 -20.92 37.14
N PRO A 297 -20.90 -21.34 36.09
CA PRO A 297 -20.29 -21.79 34.85
C PRO A 297 -19.61 -20.61 34.13
N VAL A 298 -18.38 -20.82 33.68
CA VAL A 298 -17.59 -19.85 32.90
C VAL A 298 -17.12 -20.51 31.62
N GLN A 299 -17.25 -19.79 30.50
CA GLN A 299 -16.73 -20.22 29.22
C GLN A 299 -15.55 -19.33 28.82
N ILE A 300 -14.39 -19.96 28.63
CA ILE A 300 -13.25 -19.32 28.01
C ILE A 300 -13.11 -19.91 26.61
N ARG A 301 -13.04 -19.06 25.59
CA ARG A 301 -12.91 -19.50 24.19
C ARG A 301 -11.60 -19.02 23.62
N ALA A 302 -10.82 -19.92 23.04
CA ALA A 302 -9.71 -19.56 22.16
C ALA A 302 -10.20 -19.65 20.70
N ARG A 303 -9.96 -18.62 19.90
CA ARG A 303 -10.21 -18.60 18.46
C ARG A 303 -8.93 -18.35 17.72
N ALA A 304 -8.51 -19.29 16.88
CA ALA A 304 -7.35 -19.15 16.02
C ALA A 304 -7.80 -18.57 14.68
N TYR A 305 -7.04 -17.61 14.14
CA TYR A 305 -7.21 -17.05 12.80
C TYR A 305 -5.94 -17.30 11.99
N ASP A 306 -6.09 -17.68 10.73
CA ASP A 306 -5.01 -17.72 9.75
C ASP A 306 -4.85 -16.36 9.03
N THR A 307 -3.88 -16.25 8.12
CA THR A 307 -3.65 -15.02 7.34
C THR A 307 -4.71 -14.74 6.27
N SER A 308 -5.59 -15.69 6.00
CA SER A 308 -6.71 -15.59 5.05
C SER A 308 -8.07 -15.40 5.74
N ASP A 309 -8.05 -15.16 7.06
CA ASP A 309 -9.19 -14.93 7.94
C ASP A 309 -10.15 -16.12 8.10
N ASN A 310 -9.71 -17.35 7.78
CA ASN A 310 -10.40 -18.55 8.26
C ASN A 310 -10.14 -18.71 9.76
N PHE A 311 -11.07 -19.34 10.48
CA PHE A 311 -10.97 -19.46 11.93
C PHE A 311 -11.53 -20.76 12.49
N THR A 312 -11.01 -21.14 13.65
CA THR A 312 -11.51 -22.26 14.46
C THR A 312 -11.63 -21.83 15.91
N ASP A 313 -12.71 -22.24 16.56
CA ASP A 313 -12.93 -22.08 18.00
C ASP A 313 -12.57 -23.33 18.78
N PHE A 314 -12.05 -23.13 19.98
CA PHE A 314 -11.98 -24.11 21.05
C PHE A 314 -12.57 -23.48 22.31
N VAL A 315 -13.63 -24.07 22.84
CA VAL A 315 -14.28 -23.60 24.08
C VAL A 315 -13.84 -24.50 25.24
N LEU A 316 -13.34 -23.87 26.30
CA LEU A 316 -13.05 -24.50 27.58
C LEU A 316 -14.14 -24.12 28.57
N GLU A 317 -14.91 -25.12 29.01
CA GLU A 317 -15.95 -24.93 30.02
C GLU A 317 -15.38 -25.16 31.42
N LEU A 318 -15.62 -24.21 32.31
CA LEU A 318 -15.10 -24.17 33.67
C LEU A 318 -16.25 -23.99 34.67
N THR A 319 -16.02 -24.41 35.90
CA THR A 319 -16.89 -24.07 37.03
C THR A 319 -16.08 -23.26 38.04
N VAL A 320 -16.59 -22.12 38.47
CA VAL A 320 -15.98 -21.32 39.53
C VAL A 320 -16.83 -21.43 40.79
N ASN A 321 -16.21 -21.76 41.92
CA ASN A 321 -16.87 -21.93 43.22
C ASN A 321 -15.94 -21.48 44.35
N ILE A 322 -15.63 -20.18 44.37
CA ILE A 322 -14.78 -19.53 45.36
C ILE A 322 -15.64 -19.05 46.54
N SER A 323 -15.29 -19.45 47.77
CA SER A 323 -16.02 -19.05 48.98
C SER A 323 -15.71 -17.61 49.43
N GLY A 324 -16.73 -16.76 49.60
CA GLY A 324 -16.62 -15.37 50.07
C GLY A 324 -17.65 -14.46 49.39
N ALA A 325 -18.06 -13.34 50.03
CA ALA A 325 -18.93 -12.37 49.37
C ALA A 325 -18.18 -11.74 48.18
N ALA A 326 -18.77 -11.85 46.99
CA ALA A 326 -18.19 -11.38 45.74
C ALA A 326 -17.82 -9.89 45.79
N PRO A 327 -16.59 -9.50 45.42
CA PRO A 327 -16.31 -8.18 44.87
C PRO A 327 -17.07 -8.03 43.53
N ILE A 328 -17.52 -6.84 43.16
CA ILE A 328 -18.39 -6.64 42.00
C ILE A 328 -17.57 -6.79 40.68
N ASN A 329 -17.97 -7.72 39.79
CA ASN A 329 -17.29 -8.03 38.51
C ASN A 329 -17.63 -7.01 37.39
N PRO A 330 -16.65 -6.36 36.72
CA PRO A 330 -16.87 -5.43 35.60
C PRO A 330 -17.15 -6.05 34.21
N ALA A 331 -16.94 -7.36 34.00
CA ALA A 331 -17.03 -8.00 32.68
C ALA A 331 -18.38 -8.68 32.37
N LEU A 332 -19.32 -8.62 33.30
CA LEU A 332 -20.74 -8.89 33.07
C LEU A 332 -21.50 -7.65 33.50
N TYR A 333 -21.34 -6.58 32.72
CA TYR A 333 -22.40 -5.59 32.67
C TYR A 333 -23.56 -6.23 31.90
N VAL A 334 -24.30 -7.12 32.58
CA VAL A 334 -25.73 -7.21 32.33
C VAL A 334 -26.19 -5.77 32.52
N GLU A 335 -26.72 -5.15 31.45
CA GLU A 335 -27.42 -3.89 31.54
C GLU A 335 -28.23 -3.98 32.84
N PRO A 336 -27.91 -3.22 33.91
CA PRO A 336 -28.66 -3.33 35.14
C PRO A 336 -30.06 -3.07 34.66
N ASP A 337 -30.89 -4.10 34.79
CA ASP A 337 -32.29 -3.99 34.43
C ASP A 337 -32.72 -2.70 35.12
N PRO A 338 -33.24 -1.70 34.41
CA PRO A 338 -33.68 -0.49 35.06
C PRO A 338 -34.63 -0.79 36.23
N ALA A 339 -35.27 -1.96 36.31
CA ALA A 339 -36.02 -2.40 37.49
C ALA A 339 -35.16 -2.81 38.71
N THR A 340 -33.87 -3.10 38.55
CA THR A 340 -32.92 -3.57 39.59
C THR A 340 -32.08 -2.47 40.23
N ILE A 341 -32.04 -1.26 39.64
CA ILE A 341 -31.49 -0.10 40.33
C ILE A 341 -32.53 0.35 41.37
N PRO A 342 -32.20 0.46 42.67
CA PRO A 342 -33.15 0.92 43.68
C PRO A 342 -33.54 2.38 43.43
N TRP A 343 -34.58 2.57 42.62
CA TRP A 343 -35.17 3.87 42.36
C TRP A 343 -36.17 4.18 43.46
N GLY A 344 -36.23 5.45 43.89
CA GLY A 344 -37.51 5.97 44.36
C GLY A 344 -38.53 5.89 43.20
N ALA A 345 -39.81 5.71 43.50
CA ALA A 345 -40.84 5.59 42.47
C ALA A 345 -40.67 6.67 41.37
N PRO A 346 -40.43 6.27 40.11
CA PRO A 346 -40.08 7.21 39.05
C PRO A 346 -41.27 8.09 38.70
N ILE A 347 -40.98 9.30 38.21
CA ILE A 347 -41.93 10.06 37.42
C ILE A 347 -41.99 9.38 36.05
N VAL A 348 -43.15 8.85 35.68
CA VAL A 348 -43.36 8.18 34.39
C VAL A 348 -44.15 9.09 33.46
N ILE A 349 -43.57 9.41 32.30
CA ILE A 349 -44.26 10.03 31.17
C ILE A 349 -44.38 8.96 30.09
N ASN A 350 -45.61 8.57 29.79
CA ASN A 350 -45.90 7.54 28.81
C ASN A 350 -46.83 8.07 27.71
N ASP A 351 -46.59 7.66 26.47
CA ASP A 351 -47.45 7.95 25.31
C ASP A 351 -47.80 9.44 25.14
N ALA A 352 -46.84 10.33 25.45
CA ALA A 352 -47.04 11.77 25.39
C ALA A 352 -46.54 12.34 24.06
N TYR A 353 -47.20 13.40 23.57
CA TYR A 353 -46.68 14.24 22.48
C TYR A 353 -46.18 15.58 23.04
N LEU A 354 -44.87 15.78 23.02
CA LEU A 354 -44.15 16.84 23.72
C LEU A 354 -43.67 17.90 22.74
N THR A 355 -44.21 19.12 22.84
CA THR A 355 -43.75 20.26 22.02
C THR A 355 -43.56 21.52 22.83
N ALA A 356 -42.76 22.44 22.31
CA ALA A 356 -42.61 23.79 22.88
C ALA A 356 -43.91 24.63 22.85
N ARG A 357 -44.98 24.16 22.19
CA ARG A 357 -46.29 24.83 22.12
C ARG A 357 -47.33 24.25 23.08
N GLY A 358 -46.93 23.35 23.98
CA GLY A 358 -47.77 22.75 25.00
C GLY A 358 -47.90 21.24 24.82
N ALA A 359 -47.73 20.52 25.91
CA ALA A 359 -48.07 19.10 26.02
C ALA A 359 -49.57 18.93 26.29
N THR A 360 -50.14 17.82 25.84
CA THR A 360 -51.41 17.31 26.39
C THR A 360 -51.22 16.99 27.88
N LEU A 361 -52.18 17.39 28.70
CA LEU A 361 -52.16 17.34 30.16
C LEU A 361 -51.97 15.89 30.68
N ILE A 362 -50.99 15.66 31.56
CA ILE A 362 -50.95 14.44 32.40
C ILE A 362 -51.97 14.67 33.52
N THR A 363 -53.11 13.97 33.47
CA THR A 363 -54.30 14.24 34.31
C THR A 363 -54.28 13.58 35.69
N THR A 364 -53.23 12.83 36.09
CA THR A 364 -53.18 12.19 37.42
C THR A 364 -51.77 12.13 38.03
N GLY A 365 -51.68 12.31 39.36
CA GLY A 365 -50.46 12.17 40.17
C GLY A 365 -50.03 13.46 40.90
N GLU A 366 -49.09 13.35 41.84
CA GLU A 366 -48.53 14.45 42.68
C GLU A 366 -47.89 15.63 41.88
N TYR A 367 -47.82 15.47 40.57
CA TYR A 367 -47.22 16.40 39.61
C TYR A 367 -48.19 16.87 38.51
N ALA A 368 -49.49 16.52 38.60
CA ALA A 368 -50.53 17.21 37.85
C ALA A 368 -50.47 18.71 38.19
N GLY A 369 -50.05 19.54 37.23
CA GLY A 369 -49.92 20.99 37.42
C GLY A 369 -48.55 21.54 37.82
N ARG A 370 -47.45 20.75 37.79
CA ARG A 370 -46.07 21.32 37.91
C ARG A 370 -45.42 21.67 36.56
N TRP A 371 -46.17 21.55 35.47
CA TRP A 371 -45.92 22.24 34.21
C TRP A 371 -46.59 23.60 34.28
N LYS A 372 -45.86 24.69 34.07
CA LYS A 372 -46.47 26.02 34.04
C LYS A 372 -47.22 26.19 32.71
N LEU A 373 -48.43 25.65 32.65
CA LEU A 373 -49.46 26.02 31.69
C LEU A 373 -50.73 26.31 32.48
N THR A 374 -50.75 27.46 33.18
CA THR A 374 -52.03 28.05 33.58
C THR A 374 -52.73 28.49 32.29
N LEU A 375 -53.97 28.03 32.09
CA LEU A 375 -54.88 28.39 31.00
C LEU A 375 -55.09 29.92 30.86
N ASP A 376 -54.64 30.68 31.86
CA ASP A 376 -54.82 32.11 31.97
C ASP A 376 -53.62 32.92 31.45
N HIS A 377 -52.57 32.26 30.94
CA HIS A 377 -51.44 32.99 30.35
C HIS A 377 -51.70 33.23 28.86
N PRO A 378 -51.98 34.48 28.44
CA PRO A 378 -52.19 34.79 27.04
C PRO A 378 -50.93 34.39 26.26
N ALA A 379 -51.16 33.83 25.08
CA ALA A 379 -50.13 33.58 24.09
C ALA A 379 -49.19 34.80 23.98
N LEU A 380 -47.89 34.55 23.76
CA LEU A 380 -46.81 35.53 23.60
C LEU A 380 -46.09 35.91 24.90
N ASN A 381 -45.16 35.05 25.32
CA ASN A 381 -43.75 35.38 25.49
C ASN A 381 -43.02 34.12 25.99
N LEU A 382 -42.98 33.08 25.15
CA LEU A 382 -41.88 32.12 25.25
C LEU A 382 -40.62 32.92 24.96
N VAL A 383 -39.88 33.28 26.00
CA VAL A 383 -38.54 33.81 25.84
C VAL A 383 -37.75 32.75 25.07
N THR A 384 -37.02 33.17 24.07
CA THR A 384 -36.06 32.36 23.32
C THR A 384 -35.28 31.43 24.26
N GLY A 385 -35.59 30.12 24.32
CA GLY A 385 -34.73 29.14 25.01
C GLY A 385 -35.31 28.16 26.04
N ASP A 386 -36.61 27.85 26.12
CA ASP A 386 -37.13 26.80 27.05
C ASP A 386 -37.31 25.43 26.37
N CYS A 387 -36.97 24.35 27.09
CA CYS A 387 -37.20 22.95 26.64
C CYS A 387 -38.69 22.59 26.68
N ALA A 388 -39.17 21.72 25.77
CA ALA A 388 -40.53 21.17 25.85
C ALA A 388 -40.77 20.38 27.14
N VAL A 389 -39.72 19.71 27.64
CA VAL A 389 -39.68 19.07 28.96
C VAL A 389 -38.45 19.58 29.72
N TRP A 390 -38.70 20.40 30.75
CA TRP A 390 -37.66 20.83 31.69
C TRP A 390 -37.59 19.86 32.87
N VAL A 391 -36.47 19.16 33.02
CA VAL A 391 -36.26 18.18 34.09
C VAL A 391 -35.61 18.86 35.29
N ASN A 392 -36.40 19.15 36.32
CA ASN A 392 -35.91 19.70 37.59
C ASN A 392 -36.54 18.94 38.77
N THR A 393 -36.01 17.77 39.07
CA THR A 393 -36.54 16.83 40.07
C THR A 393 -35.41 15.97 40.64
N THR A 394 -35.56 15.52 41.88
CA THR A 394 -34.69 14.50 42.49
C THR A 394 -35.20 13.08 42.31
N LYS A 395 -36.47 12.90 41.91
CA LYS A 395 -37.04 11.59 41.58
C LYS A 395 -36.56 11.15 40.20
N PRO A 396 -36.23 9.86 39.99
CA PRO A 396 -35.94 9.33 38.66
C PRO A 396 -37.05 9.64 37.66
N LEU A 397 -36.69 9.86 36.40
CA LEU A 397 -37.60 10.11 35.28
C LEU A 397 -37.52 8.94 34.30
N LEU A 398 -38.67 8.35 34.01
CA LEU A 398 -38.87 7.44 32.88
C LEU A 398 -39.75 8.13 31.84
N LEU A 399 -39.20 8.35 30.65
CA LEU A 399 -39.95 8.74 29.46
C LEU A 399 -40.02 7.54 28.54
N THR A 400 -41.24 7.07 28.26
CA THR A 400 -41.44 5.90 27.42
C THR A 400 -42.58 6.09 26.44
N GLN A 401 -42.51 5.39 25.29
CA GLN A 401 -43.52 5.42 24.21
C GLN A 401 -43.93 6.82 23.73
N SER A 402 -43.13 7.84 24.00
CA SER A 402 -43.50 9.24 23.83
C SER A 402 -42.83 9.85 22.60
N THR A 403 -43.45 10.87 22.04
CA THR A 403 -42.94 11.63 20.90
C THR A 403 -42.57 13.04 21.33
N TRP A 404 -41.46 13.59 20.84
CA TRP A 404 -41.13 15.00 21.05
C TRP A 404 -40.70 15.73 19.77
N CYS A 405 -40.96 17.03 19.74
CA CYS A 405 -40.55 17.93 18.65
C CYS A 405 -40.29 19.32 19.22
N GLY A 406 -39.09 19.87 18.98
CA GLY A 406 -38.71 21.16 19.56
C GLY A 406 -37.56 21.83 18.82
N VAL A 407 -37.51 23.16 18.94
CA VAL A 407 -36.44 23.99 18.39
C VAL A 407 -35.27 24.06 19.37
N GLY A 408 -34.06 24.22 18.84
CA GLY A 408 -32.87 24.58 19.59
C GLY A 408 -32.82 26.09 19.82
N GLY A 409 -32.63 26.52 21.08
CA GLY A 409 -32.51 27.93 21.43
C GLY A 409 -31.10 28.52 21.30
N GLY A 410 -30.99 29.85 21.30
CA GLY A 410 -29.76 30.58 21.62
C GLY A 410 -29.57 30.62 23.15
N GLY A 411 -28.33 30.58 23.65
CA GLY A 411 -28.11 30.44 25.10
C GLY A 411 -28.43 29.05 25.65
N THR A 412 -29.20 28.92 26.72
CA THR A 412 -29.02 27.87 27.74
C THR A 412 -30.22 26.93 27.99
N GLY A 413 -31.18 26.83 27.08
CA GLY A 413 -32.09 25.68 27.03
C GLY A 413 -32.13 25.16 25.60
N ARG A 414 -31.48 24.01 25.38
CA ARG A 414 -31.12 23.51 24.04
C ARG A 414 -31.41 22.02 23.90
N GLY A 415 -32.61 21.63 24.27
CA GLY A 415 -33.18 20.35 23.91
C GLY A 415 -34.69 20.46 23.86
N ALA A 416 -35.34 19.61 23.08
CA ALA A 416 -36.75 19.32 23.34
C ALA A 416 -36.92 18.83 24.80
N ILE A 417 -35.91 18.17 25.37
CA ILE A 417 -35.90 17.67 26.75
C ILE A 417 -34.54 17.96 27.39
N GLY A 418 -34.52 18.50 28.61
CA GLY A 418 -33.26 18.78 29.31
C GLY A 418 -33.41 19.43 30.69
N ASN A 419 -32.29 19.59 31.41
CA ASN A 419 -32.29 20.09 32.80
C ASN A 419 -31.42 21.32 33.07
N GLY A 420 -30.77 21.94 32.07
CA GLY A 420 -29.74 22.90 32.43
C GLY A 420 -29.20 23.84 31.37
N VAL A 421 -28.57 24.88 31.94
CA VAL A 421 -27.95 26.05 31.34
C VAL A 421 -26.43 25.87 31.32
N TYR A 422 -25.79 25.87 30.13
CA TYR A 422 -24.32 25.69 29.99
C TYR A 422 -23.53 26.72 30.81
N GLY A 423 -22.56 26.27 31.61
CA GLY A 423 -21.57 27.14 32.26
C GLY A 423 -22.08 28.05 33.39
N LYS A 424 -23.26 27.77 33.98
CA LYS A 424 -23.72 28.46 35.21
C LYS A 424 -23.51 27.57 36.44
N PRO A 425 -23.21 28.15 37.62
CA PRO A 425 -23.04 27.39 38.86
C PRO A 425 -24.27 26.56 39.24
N VAL A 426 -24.04 25.55 40.09
CA VAL A 426 -24.92 24.47 40.63
C VAL A 426 -26.30 24.91 41.18
N GLY A 427 -26.68 26.18 41.09
CA GLY A 427 -27.84 26.75 41.77
C GLY A 427 -29.24 26.36 41.27
N ASN A 428 -29.45 25.22 40.59
CA ASN A 428 -30.78 24.58 40.51
C ASN A 428 -30.90 23.22 39.78
N SER A 429 -29.85 22.62 39.22
CA SER A 429 -29.98 21.30 38.56
C SER A 429 -29.68 20.17 39.56
N THR A 430 -30.72 19.50 40.05
CA THR A 430 -30.55 18.30 40.89
C THR A 430 -30.10 17.12 40.02
N ALA A 431 -29.08 16.39 40.49
CA ALA A 431 -28.59 15.18 39.82
C ALA A 431 -29.73 14.14 39.82
N VAL A 432 -30.22 13.81 38.63
CA VAL A 432 -31.40 12.96 38.43
C VAL A 432 -31.06 11.78 37.54
N ASP A 433 -31.76 10.69 37.77
CA ASP A 433 -31.71 9.48 36.96
C ASP A 433 -32.74 9.57 35.85
N ILE A 434 -32.33 9.37 34.60
CA ILE A 434 -33.15 9.60 33.42
C ILE A 434 -33.09 8.37 32.53
N VAL A 435 -34.25 7.82 32.21
CA VAL A 435 -34.41 6.77 31.20
C VAL A 435 -35.36 7.29 30.14
N ILE A 436 -34.91 7.29 28.89
CA ILE A 436 -35.72 7.56 27.71
C ILE A 436 -35.70 6.30 26.86
N GLU A 437 -36.85 5.66 26.71
CA GLU A 437 -36.92 4.39 25.99
C GLU A 437 -38.12 4.30 25.05
N ASP A 438 -37.95 3.60 23.94
CA ASP A 438 -39.02 3.36 22.97
C ASP A 438 -39.74 4.65 22.52
N CYS A 439 -39.02 5.77 22.42
CA CYS A 439 -39.57 7.07 22.09
C CYS A 439 -39.25 7.51 20.65
N THR A 440 -39.85 8.62 20.22
CA THR A 440 -39.62 9.22 18.90
C THR A 440 -39.31 10.71 18.97
N GLN A 441 -38.18 11.16 18.42
CA GLN A 441 -37.95 12.57 18.10
C GLN A 441 -38.38 12.87 16.66
N ILE A 442 -39.07 13.99 16.48
CA ILE A 442 -39.36 14.57 15.17
C ILE A 442 -38.55 15.86 15.01
N LYS A 443 -37.87 15.99 13.88
CA LYS A 443 -37.18 17.23 13.48
C LYS A 443 -38.24 18.28 13.08
N PRO A 444 -38.28 19.47 13.71
CA PRO A 444 -39.15 20.54 13.25
C PRO A 444 -38.75 21.01 11.83
N THR A 445 -39.72 21.39 11.01
CA THR A 445 -39.46 21.96 9.68
C THR A 445 -39.13 23.45 9.75
N PRO A 446 -38.46 24.04 8.74
CA PRO A 446 -38.24 25.48 8.68
C PRO A 446 -39.51 26.32 8.83
N ALA A 447 -40.65 25.81 8.34
CA ALA A 447 -41.95 26.46 8.48
C ALA A 447 -42.40 26.55 9.95
N GLN A 448 -42.07 25.55 10.78
CA GLN A 448 -42.40 25.49 12.20
C GLN A 448 -41.46 26.33 13.08
N MET A 449 -40.35 26.80 12.52
CA MET A 449 -39.27 27.51 13.20
C MET A 449 -39.21 28.99 12.76
N GLN A 450 -38.51 29.82 13.53
CA GLN A 450 -38.21 31.24 13.24
C GLN A 450 -36.81 31.38 12.65
N ASN A 451 -36.55 32.48 11.94
CA ASN A 451 -35.20 32.81 11.45
C ASN A 451 -34.18 32.77 12.61
N GLY A 452 -33.03 32.14 12.38
CA GLY A 452 -31.99 31.98 13.40
C GLY A 452 -32.15 30.76 14.32
N GLN A 453 -33.25 30.01 14.22
CA GLN A 453 -33.47 28.77 14.97
C GLN A 453 -32.91 27.54 14.24
N TYR A 454 -32.76 26.44 14.96
CA TYR A 454 -32.33 25.12 14.48
C TYR A 454 -33.11 24.04 15.22
N ALA A 455 -32.96 22.75 14.89
CA ALA A 455 -33.63 21.66 15.61
C ALA A 455 -33.02 21.42 17.01
N GLY A 456 -33.83 21.03 18.00
CA GLY A 456 -33.38 20.73 19.38
C GLY A 456 -33.43 19.23 19.70
N GLY A 457 -32.41 18.73 20.42
CA GLY A 457 -32.27 17.32 20.82
C GLY A 457 -32.56 17.05 22.30
N LEU A 458 -31.80 16.14 22.91
CA LEU A 458 -31.80 15.85 24.35
C LEU A 458 -30.56 16.47 24.99
N ARG A 459 -30.69 17.15 26.13
CA ARG A 459 -29.56 17.84 26.74
C ARG A 459 -29.58 17.81 28.26
N PHE A 460 -28.59 17.16 28.85
CA PHE A 460 -28.46 17.03 30.30
C PHE A 460 -27.10 17.50 30.80
N ALA A 461 -27.10 18.43 31.74
CA ALA A 461 -25.91 18.86 32.46
C ALA A 461 -25.98 18.30 33.90
N TYR A 462 -24.87 17.76 34.38
CA TYR A 462 -24.78 17.14 35.71
C TYR A 462 -25.87 16.09 36.02
N PRO A 463 -26.31 15.25 35.07
CA PRO A 463 -27.23 14.18 35.42
C PRO A 463 -26.54 13.17 36.36
N LYS A 464 -27.33 12.42 37.11
CA LYS A 464 -26.82 11.24 37.82
C LYS A 464 -26.65 10.12 36.80
N ASN A 465 -27.74 9.59 36.26
CA ASN A 465 -27.69 8.62 35.16
C ASN A 465 -28.52 9.11 33.98
N VAL A 466 -28.05 8.88 32.74
CA VAL A 466 -28.87 9.08 31.54
C VAL A 466 -28.78 7.85 30.65
N ILE A 467 -29.90 7.23 30.38
CA ILE A 467 -30.02 6.09 29.48
C ILE A 467 -31.02 6.47 28.39
N VAL A 468 -30.58 6.45 27.13
CA VAL A 468 -31.46 6.63 25.97
C VAL A 468 -31.38 5.36 25.14
N ARG A 469 -32.49 4.64 25.01
CA ARG A 469 -32.50 3.34 24.32
C ARG A 469 -33.70 3.09 23.44
N ASN A 470 -33.54 2.20 22.46
CA ASN A 470 -34.61 1.69 21.59
C ASN A 470 -35.46 2.78 20.89
N SER A 471 -34.95 4.01 20.78
CA SER A 471 -35.71 5.17 20.32
C SER A 471 -35.41 5.53 18.87
N ASN A 472 -36.34 6.20 18.20
CA ASN A 472 -36.17 6.76 16.85
C ASN A 472 -35.92 8.25 16.95
N ILE A 473 -34.72 8.72 16.61
CA ILE A 473 -34.31 10.11 16.79
C ILE A 473 -34.10 10.75 15.42
N ASN A 474 -34.93 11.72 15.03
CA ASN A 474 -34.73 12.52 13.81
C ASN A 474 -34.26 13.93 14.19
N GLY A 475 -33.05 14.31 13.80
CA GLY A 475 -32.38 15.55 14.23
C GLY A 475 -31.30 15.33 15.30
N PRO A 476 -30.91 16.39 16.03
CA PRO A 476 -29.91 16.31 17.09
C PRO A 476 -30.26 15.29 18.18
N GLY A 477 -29.28 14.50 18.61
CA GLY A 477 -29.47 13.45 19.62
C GLY A 477 -29.16 13.92 21.03
N LEU A 478 -28.30 13.19 21.75
CA LEU A 478 -28.03 13.38 23.17
C LEU A 478 -26.76 14.20 23.43
N LEU A 479 -26.85 15.22 24.27
CA LEU A 479 -25.70 15.89 24.89
C LEU A 479 -25.70 15.64 26.40
N VAL A 480 -24.63 15.04 26.92
CA VAL A 480 -24.36 14.92 28.36
C VAL A 480 -23.13 15.75 28.70
N ALA A 481 -23.29 16.74 29.58
CA ALA A 481 -22.22 17.61 30.02
C ALA A 481 -21.92 17.44 31.51
N GLU A 482 -20.63 17.42 31.85
CA GLU A 482 -20.12 17.60 33.21
C GLU A 482 -20.70 16.61 34.23
N LEU A 483 -20.96 15.37 33.79
CA LEU A 483 -21.40 14.27 34.65
C LEU A 483 -20.33 13.99 35.71
N ASN A 484 -20.73 14.04 36.99
CA ASN A 484 -19.82 13.96 38.13
C ASN A 484 -19.77 12.53 38.72
N PRO A 485 -18.62 11.83 38.66
CA PRO A 485 -18.48 10.49 39.20
C PRO A 485 -18.61 10.40 40.73
N ALA A 486 -18.46 11.51 41.47
CA ALA A 486 -18.71 11.54 42.93
C ALA A 486 -20.16 11.17 43.30
N ASN A 487 -21.08 11.24 42.34
CA ASN A 487 -22.49 10.87 42.51
C ASN A 487 -22.84 9.50 41.88
N GLY A 488 -21.84 8.71 41.44
CA GLY A 488 -22.04 7.37 40.88
C GLY A 488 -22.74 7.33 39.52
N GLY A 489 -22.55 8.36 38.70
CA GLY A 489 -23.30 8.53 37.46
C GLY A 489 -22.80 7.76 36.25
N THR A 490 -23.66 7.55 35.24
CA THR A 490 -23.31 6.94 33.95
C THR A 490 -24.15 7.49 32.79
N ALA A 491 -23.68 7.28 31.56
CA ALA A 491 -24.38 7.69 30.34
C ALA A 491 -24.43 6.53 29.33
N LYS A 492 -25.63 6.21 28.85
CA LYS A 492 -25.82 5.19 27.81
C LYS A 492 -26.70 5.67 26.68
N PHE A 493 -26.29 5.32 25.47
CA PHE A 493 -27.04 5.58 24.25
C PHE A 493 -27.04 4.30 23.41
N GLN A 494 -28.12 3.53 23.48
CA GLN A 494 -28.12 2.12 23.04
C GLN A 494 -29.28 1.79 22.10
N ARG A 495 -29.03 1.05 21.02
CA ARG A 495 -30.11 0.50 20.18
C ARG A 495 -31.05 1.57 19.61
N ASN A 496 -30.56 2.79 19.38
CA ASN A 496 -31.35 3.88 18.80
C ASN A 496 -31.20 3.94 17.29
N LYS A 497 -32.27 4.34 16.60
CA LYS A 497 -32.21 4.69 15.19
C LYS A 497 -32.15 6.21 15.04
N VAL A 498 -31.00 6.76 14.69
CA VAL A 498 -30.77 8.20 14.57
C VAL A 498 -30.73 8.57 13.09
N ARG A 499 -31.42 9.65 12.72
CA ARG A 499 -31.45 10.14 11.35
C ARG A 499 -31.26 11.65 11.27
N ASN A 500 -30.55 12.10 10.24
CA ASN A 500 -30.46 13.47 9.79
C ASN A 500 -30.19 14.47 10.94
N ILE A 501 -29.04 14.30 11.59
CA ILE A 501 -28.57 15.18 12.64
C ILE A 501 -28.29 16.56 12.03
N ASP A 502 -29.08 17.56 12.44
CA ASP A 502 -29.20 18.78 11.64
C ASP A 502 -28.96 20.04 12.46
N GLY A 503 -27.78 20.63 12.28
CA GLY A 503 -27.37 21.90 12.87
C GLY A 503 -27.64 23.10 11.98
N ARG A 504 -28.29 22.93 10.82
CA ARG A 504 -28.63 24.05 9.93
C ARG A 504 -29.55 25.03 10.64
N ILE A 505 -29.36 26.30 10.30
CA ILE A 505 -30.11 27.41 10.88
C ILE A 505 -31.17 27.85 9.86
N VAL A 506 -32.37 28.16 10.33
CA VAL A 506 -33.48 28.61 9.50
C VAL A 506 -33.22 30.02 8.99
N ASP A 507 -33.39 30.19 7.68
CA ASP A 507 -33.42 31.45 6.98
C ASP A 507 -34.54 31.42 5.95
N LYS A 508 -35.69 32.01 6.30
CA LYS A 508 -36.90 32.06 5.47
C LYS A 508 -36.75 32.91 4.21
N THR A 509 -35.62 33.59 4.02
CA THR A 509 -35.31 34.24 2.73
C THR A 509 -34.83 33.23 1.68
N GLN A 510 -34.40 32.03 2.11
CA GLN A 510 -33.92 30.97 1.24
C GLN A 510 -35.06 30.08 0.73
N PRO A 511 -34.97 29.50 -0.49
CA PRO A 511 -36.06 28.71 -1.10
C PRO A 511 -36.50 27.48 -0.30
N ASP A 512 -35.56 26.83 0.40
CA ASP A 512 -35.80 25.66 1.25
C ASP A 512 -35.98 26.01 2.74
N GLY A 513 -35.90 27.30 3.08
CA GLY A 513 -35.98 27.82 4.44
C GLY A 513 -34.75 27.56 5.30
N TRP A 514 -33.66 27.04 4.75
CA TRP A 514 -32.40 26.81 5.45
C TRP A 514 -31.33 27.78 4.98
N LYS A 515 -30.50 28.25 5.91
CA LYS A 515 -29.33 29.06 5.59
C LYS A 515 -28.31 28.20 4.82
N THR A 516 -27.81 28.73 3.71
CA THR A 516 -26.84 28.09 2.82
C THR A 516 -25.39 28.45 3.17
N GLY A 517 -24.42 27.75 2.58
CA GLY A 517 -22.97 28.00 2.77
C GLY A 517 -22.45 27.70 4.18
N LEU A 518 -23.10 26.78 4.89
CA LEU A 518 -22.76 26.42 6.27
C LEU A 518 -21.73 25.29 6.29
N GLY A 519 -20.49 25.63 5.93
CA GLY A 519 -19.29 24.80 6.15
C GLY A 519 -18.97 24.66 7.64
N THR A 520 -17.71 24.83 8.07
CA THR A 520 -17.34 24.77 9.50
C THR A 520 -17.97 25.90 10.32
N ALA A 521 -18.08 27.11 9.76
CA ALA A 521 -18.64 28.28 10.43
C ALA A 521 -20.13 28.49 10.10
N GLY A 522 -20.92 28.95 11.08
CA GLY A 522 -22.25 29.51 10.85
C GLY A 522 -23.44 28.57 11.06
N ALA A 523 -23.26 27.26 11.23
CA ALA A 523 -24.29 26.35 11.73
C ALA A 523 -24.01 25.92 13.18
N LYS A 524 -24.99 25.27 13.82
CA LYS A 524 -24.86 24.79 15.20
C LYS A 524 -24.14 23.44 15.25
N TYR A 525 -23.36 23.28 16.29
CA TYR A 525 -22.66 22.05 16.65
C TYR A 525 -23.64 21.10 17.31
N VAL A 526 -23.97 20.02 16.60
CA VAL A 526 -24.93 19.01 17.01
C VAL A 526 -24.45 17.62 16.58
N GLN A 527 -24.75 16.63 17.42
CA GLN A 527 -24.26 15.26 17.31
C GLN A 527 -25.42 14.27 17.49
N ALA A 528 -25.22 13.01 17.14
CA ALA A 528 -26.07 11.92 17.64
C ALA A 528 -25.83 11.76 19.14
N VAL A 529 -24.56 11.78 19.55
CA VAL A 529 -24.14 11.77 20.95
C VAL A 529 -22.94 12.68 21.15
N GLN A 530 -23.04 13.59 22.12
CA GLN A 530 -21.94 14.39 22.62
C GLN A 530 -21.77 14.12 24.12
N LEU A 531 -20.56 13.74 24.52
CA LEU A 531 -20.12 13.83 25.90
C LEU A 531 -19.19 15.03 26.03
N ASP A 532 -19.48 15.93 26.96
CA ASP A 532 -18.71 17.14 27.21
C ASP A 532 -18.17 17.09 28.63
N LYS A 533 -16.84 16.93 28.76
CA LYS A 533 -16.12 16.91 30.06
C LYS A 533 -16.62 15.84 31.03
N VAL A 534 -17.10 14.70 30.53
CA VAL A 534 -17.50 13.55 31.35
C VAL A 534 -16.26 12.71 31.66
N ARG A 535 -15.68 12.84 32.85
CA ARG A 535 -14.38 12.24 33.17
C ARG A 535 -14.45 11.25 34.32
N ASN A 536 -13.66 10.19 34.23
CA ASN A 536 -13.49 9.19 35.30
C ASN A 536 -14.82 8.52 35.70
N THR A 537 -15.65 8.23 34.69
CA THR A 537 -17.01 7.75 34.88
C THR A 537 -17.14 6.32 34.35
N PRO A 538 -17.48 5.33 35.20
CA PRO A 538 -17.66 3.94 34.75
C PRO A 538 -19.01 3.73 34.04
N GLY A 539 -19.10 2.62 33.29
CA GLY A 539 -20.35 2.15 32.67
C GLY A 539 -20.85 2.96 31.48
N ILE A 540 -20.07 3.90 30.95
CA ILE A 540 -20.48 4.68 29.78
C ILE A 540 -20.45 3.81 28.52
N GLU A 541 -21.56 3.83 27.79
CA GLU A 541 -21.73 2.99 26.61
C GLU A 541 -22.55 3.67 25.50
N ILE A 542 -21.98 3.75 24.30
CA ILE A 542 -22.65 4.19 23.08
C ILE A 542 -22.62 3.00 22.13
N SER A 543 -23.71 2.23 22.05
CA SER A 543 -23.68 0.94 21.36
C SER A 543 -24.92 0.60 20.55
N ASP A 544 -24.72 -0.22 19.52
CA ASP A 544 -25.79 -0.80 18.72
C ASP A 544 -26.75 0.23 18.08
N ASN A 545 -26.27 1.45 17.78
CA ASN A 545 -27.09 2.49 17.16
C ASN A 545 -26.97 2.46 15.62
N ASP A 546 -28.09 2.68 14.92
CA ASP A 546 -28.17 2.86 13.46
C ASP A 546 -28.29 4.36 13.17
N ILE A 547 -27.19 4.99 12.79
CA ILE A 547 -27.06 6.43 12.57
C ILE A 547 -26.93 6.70 11.06
N GLU A 548 -27.88 7.44 10.50
CA GLU A 548 -27.95 7.72 9.07
C GLU A 548 -28.13 9.21 8.79
N ASN A 549 -27.22 9.80 8.02
CA ASN A 549 -27.33 11.17 7.56
C ASN A 549 -27.35 11.19 6.05
N LEU A 550 -28.42 11.70 5.45
CA LEU A 550 -28.48 11.89 4.01
C LEU A 550 -27.79 13.21 3.63
N PRO A 551 -27.02 13.24 2.51
CA PRO A 551 -26.45 14.47 1.97
C PRO A 551 -27.54 15.52 1.74
N GLY A 552 -27.33 16.76 2.18
CA GLY A 552 -28.28 17.86 2.01
C GLY A 552 -29.50 17.83 2.96
N GLU A 553 -29.70 16.76 3.74
CA GLU A 553 -30.78 16.65 4.72
C GLU A 553 -30.32 16.86 6.17
N SER A 554 -29.02 17.02 6.36
CA SER A 554 -28.34 17.08 7.65
C SER A 554 -27.17 18.08 7.59
N ARG A 555 -26.73 18.51 8.78
CA ARG A 555 -25.44 19.20 9.00
C ARG A 555 -25.01 18.79 10.39
N VAL A 556 -24.52 17.57 10.47
CA VAL A 556 -23.91 17.03 11.68
C VAL A 556 -22.58 17.75 11.90
N GLU A 557 -22.16 17.98 13.14
CA GLU A 557 -20.73 18.24 13.38
C GLU A 557 -20.05 16.87 13.38
N ASP A 558 -20.02 16.18 14.51
CA ASP A 558 -19.64 14.78 14.57
C ASP A 558 -20.86 13.90 14.88
N ASN A 559 -20.91 12.67 14.39
CA ASN A 559 -21.99 11.77 14.81
C ASN A 559 -21.84 11.42 16.30
N ILE A 560 -20.64 11.02 16.71
CA ILE A 560 -20.30 10.74 18.11
C ILE A 560 -19.05 11.53 18.48
N ASN A 561 -19.12 12.37 19.51
CA ASN A 561 -17.96 13.11 20.01
C ASN A 561 -17.86 13.01 21.54
N THR A 562 -16.63 12.73 22.02
CA THR A 562 -16.31 12.53 23.44
C THR A 562 -15.37 13.62 23.98
N TYR A 563 -15.69 14.87 23.66
CA TYR A 563 -14.96 16.08 24.08
C TYR A 563 -14.54 16.04 25.54
N LYS A 564 -13.23 16.01 25.79
CA LYS A 564 -12.64 15.99 27.14
C LYS A 564 -13.23 14.93 28.05
N SER A 565 -13.68 13.82 27.48
CA SER A 565 -14.44 12.78 28.18
C SER A 565 -13.69 11.45 28.20
N GLY A 566 -14.04 10.59 29.15
CA GLY A 566 -13.32 9.35 29.39
C GLY A 566 -13.86 8.49 30.51
N GLY A 567 -13.65 7.18 30.37
CA GLY A 567 -14.01 6.18 31.37
C GLY A 567 -13.00 6.04 32.51
N THR A 568 -13.09 4.91 33.22
CA THR A 568 -12.12 4.50 34.25
C THR A 568 -11.21 3.40 33.71
N ALA A 569 -10.13 3.05 34.43
CA ALA A 569 -9.24 1.94 34.05
C ALA A 569 -9.98 0.59 33.98
N ALA A 570 -10.88 0.33 34.92
CA ALA A 570 -11.67 -0.91 34.98
C ALA A 570 -12.90 -0.88 34.06
N SER A 571 -13.34 0.30 33.64
CA SER A 571 -14.49 0.48 32.76
C SER A 571 -14.23 1.66 31.81
N PRO A 572 -13.46 1.45 30.73
CA PRO A 572 -13.31 2.43 29.65
C PRO A 572 -14.67 2.82 29.06
N LEU A 573 -14.75 4.03 28.49
CA LEU A 573 -15.91 4.47 27.72
C LEU A 573 -15.99 3.63 26.45
N LYS A 574 -17.10 2.93 26.22
CA LYS A 574 -17.27 2.08 25.04
C LYS A 574 -18.10 2.74 23.95
N ILE A 575 -17.56 2.81 22.75
CA ILE A 575 -18.26 3.13 21.50
C ILE A 575 -18.23 1.85 20.66
N PHE A 576 -19.32 1.08 20.68
CA PHE A 576 -19.28 -0.34 20.30
C PHE A 576 -20.40 -0.73 19.34
N ARG A 577 -20.06 -1.39 18.23
CA ARG A 577 -21.03 -1.90 17.24
C ARG A 577 -22.08 -0.88 16.79
N ASN A 578 -21.67 0.36 16.53
CA ASN A 578 -22.55 1.34 15.89
C ASN A 578 -22.42 1.24 14.37
N LEU A 579 -23.55 1.36 13.67
CA LEU A 579 -23.59 1.57 12.23
C LEU A 579 -23.78 3.06 11.97
N ILE A 580 -22.83 3.69 11.29
CA ILE A 580 -22.82 5.12 11.00
C ILE A 580 -22.67 5.28 9.49
N ASN A 581 -23.71 5.78 8.85
CA ASN A 581 -23.75 6.02 7.41
C ASN A 581 -23.97 7.51 7.16
N GLY A 582 -22.92 8.21 6.75
CA GLY A 582 -22.97 9.64 6.46
C GLY A 582 -22.46 10.52 7.60
N ALA A 583 -21.55 11.41 7.25
CA ALA A 583 -21.19 12.60 8.02
C ALA A 583 -20.97 13.70 6.98
N TYR A 584 -21.89 14.67 6.88
CA TYR A 584 -21.91 15.64 5.80
C TYR A 584 -22.14 17.06 6.32
N SER A 585 -21.58 18.04 5.60
CA SER A 585 -21.95 19.45 5.69
C SER A 585 -23.37 19.68 5.16
N GLY A 586 -23.93 20.86 5.47
CA GLY A 586 -25.28 21.25 5.04
C GLY A 586 -25.43 21.26 3.51
N HIS A 587 -24.39 21.73 2.81
CA HIS A 587 -24.16 21.40 1.41
C HIS A 587 -22.96 20.47 1.35
N PRO A 588 -23.10 19.24 0.86
CA PRO A 588 -22.06 18.22 1.00
C PRO A 588 -20.70 18.55 0.32
N ASN A 589 -20.65 19.60 -0.51
CA ASN A 589 -19.43 20.12 -1.13
C ASN A 589 -18.78 21.27 -0.34
N ASP A 590 -19.37 21.74 0.77
CA ASP A 590 -18.80 22.78 1.63
C ASP A 590 -17.75 22.21 2.58
N ALA A 591 -16.79 23.07 2.99
CA ALA A 591 -15.73 22.71 3.93
C ALA A 591 -16.31 22.11 5.21
N PHE A 592 -15.82 20.93 5.60
CA PHE A 592 -16.43 20.15 6.67
C PHE A 592 -15.39 19.47 7.55
N SER A 593 -15.50 19.68 8.86
CA SER A 593 -14.61 19.05 9.85
C SER A 593 -15.21 17.81 10.50
N GLY A 594 -16.47 17.50 10.23
CA GLY A 594 -17.24 16.52 10.97
C GLY A 594 -16.92 15.06 10.67
N SER A 595 -17.04 14.20 11.69
CA SER A 595 -16.61 12.80 11.63
C SER A 595 -17.72 11.81 12.02
N ALA A 596 -17.51 10.51 11.77
CA ALA A 596 -18.39 9.49 12.35
C ALA A 596 -18.13 9.32 13.86
N VAL A 597 -16.87 9.29 14.30
CA VAL A 597 -16.52 9.23 15.73
C VAL A 597 -15.30 10.09 16.01
N VAL A 598 -15.38 10.93 17.05
CA VAL A 598 -14.24 11.66 17.61
C VAL A 598 -14.01 11.26 19.06
N MET A 599 -12.87 10.62 19.30
CA MET A 599 -12.42 10.24 20.63
C MET A 599 -11.53 11.34 21.21
N GLY A 600 -11.88 11.86 22.39
CA GLY A 600 -11.02 12.77 23.14
C GLY A 600 -10.82 14.15 22.53
N ASP A 601 -11.80 14.71 21.82
CA ASP A 601 -11.70 16.07 21.27
C ASP A 601 -11.18 17.11 22.30
N GLU A 602 -10.07 17.77 21.97
CA GLU A 602 -9.22 18.60 22.85
C GLU A 602 -8.75 17.97 24.19
N GLY A 603 -8.69 16.65 24.27
CA GLY A 603 -8.35 15.90 25.48
C GLY A 603 -9.32 14.75 25.74
N GLY A 604 -8.88 13.72 26.44
CA GLY A 604 -9.73 12.59 26.83
C GLY A 604 -8.92 11.50 27.51
N ASP A 605 -9.60 10.45 27.98
CA ASP A 605 -8.92 9.33 28.64
C ASP A 605 -9.72 8.04 28.49
N ARG A 606 -9.07 6.88 28.33
CA ARG A 606 -9.70 5.54 28.41
C ARG A 606 -11.04 5.42 27.67
N THR A 607 -10.99 5.63 26.36
CA THR A 607 -12.13 5.47 25.45
C THR A 607 -11.80 4.42 24.40
N GLU A 608 -12.76 3.57 24.06
CA GLU A 608 -12.57 2.48 23.10
C GLU A 608 -13.66 2.53 22.02
N ALA A 609 -13.26 2.72 20.75
CA ALA A 609 -14.11 2.54 19.58
C ALA A 609 -13.84 1.17 18.96
N ILE A 610 -14.81 0.25 19.11
CA ILE A 610 -14.64 -1.16 18.74
C ILE A 610 -15.80 -1.63 17.84
N GLU A 611 -15.47 -2.34 16.75
CA GLU A 611 -16.45 -3.01 15.87
C GLU A 611 -17.54 -2.10 15.29
N ASN A 612 -17.27 -0.80 15.17
CA ASN A 612 -18.17 0.13 14.50
C ASN A 612 -18.04 -0.01 12.99
N THR A 613 -19.11 0.28 12.26
CA THR A 613 -19.09 0.43 10.80
C THR A 613 -19.40 1.86 10.45
N ALA A 614 -18.41 2.60 9.96
CA ALA A 614 -18.51 4.03 9.63
C ALA A 614 -18.26 4.24 8.13
N VAL A 615 -19.32 4.52 7.39
CA VAL A 615 -19.27 4.63 5.92
C VAL A 615 -19.79 5.97 5.44
N ASN A 616 -19.38 6.36 4.24
CA ASN A 616 -19.85 7.57 3.56
C ASN A 616 -19.61 8.88 4.33
N THR A 617 -18.51 9.00 5.08
CA THR A 617 -18.11 10.22 5.80
C THR A 617 -17.39 11.21 4.89
N SER A 618 -17.62 12.52 5.01
CA SER A 618 -16.96 13.53 4.16
C SER A 618 -15.61 14.04 4.68
N ASN A 619 -15.32 13.89 5.98
CA ASN A 619 -13.99 14.10 6.56
C ASN A 619 -13.47 12.78 7.17
N THR A 620 -13.50 12.59 8.49
CA THR A 620 -12.94 11.40 9.15
C THR A 620 -14.00 10.36 9.49
N ALA A 621 -13.65 9.08 9.39
CA ALA A 621 -14.48 8.01 9.93
C ALA A 621 -14.33 7.96 11.46
N ILE A 622 -13.18 7.53 11.98
CA ILE A 622 -12.93 7.46 13.42
C ILE A 622 -11.62 8.17 13.76
N SER A 623 -11.66 9.09 14.71
CA SER A 623 -10.49 9.83 15.16
C SER A 623 -10.22 9.70 16.64
N MET A 624 -8.95 9.88 16.99
CA MET A 624 -8.44 10.03 18.35
C MET A 624 -7.65 11.33 18.43
N SER A 625 -8.19 12.29 19.18
CA SER A 625 -7.59 13.61 19.38
C SER A 625 -7.03 13.68 20.79
N SER A 626 -5.75 14.01 20.93
CA SER A 626 -5.12 14.52 22.17
C SER A 626 -5.45 13.76 23.48
N MET A 627 -5.67 12.45 23.43
CA MET A 627 -6.10 11.64 24.59
C MET A 627 -5.11 10.54 24.98
N ASN A 628 -5.32 9.95 26.15
CA ASN A 628 -4.53 8.84 26.68
C ASN A 628 -5.36 7.54 26.78
N TYR A 629 -4.70 6.39 26.69
CA TYR A 629 -5.32 5.05 26.84
C TYR A 629 -6.51 4.78 25.89
N GLY A 630 -6.54 5.44 24.74
CA GLY A 630 -7.57 5.27 23.71
C GLY A 630 -7.37 4.02 22.87
N LYS A 631 -8.45 3.40 22.38
CA LYS A 631 -8.36 2.27 21.45
C LYS A 631 -9.32 2.42 20.27
N ILE A 632 -8.84 2.24 19.04
CA ILE A 632 -9.64 2.13 17.81
C ILE A 632 -9.36 0.74 17.24
N LEU A 633 -10.28 -0.20 17.42
CA LEU A 633 -10.08 -1.61 17.10
C LEU A 633 -11.20 -2.21 16.24
N ARG A 634 -10.86 -3.01 15.23
CA ARG A 634 -11.85 -3.84 14.50
C ARG A 634 -12.99 -3.06 13.85
N ASN A 635 -12.79 -1.78 13.56
CA ASN A 635 -13.80 -0.97 12.89
C ASN A 635 -13.74 -1.17 11.37
N LYS A 636 -14.88 -1.04 10.71
CA LYS A 636 -15.03 -1.11 9.25
C LYS A 636 -15.36 0.26 8.70
N MET A 637 -14.53 0.78 7.81
CA MET A 637 -14.60 2.16 7.35
C MET A 637 -14.49 2.23 5.84
N ALA A 638 -15.45 2.88 5.18
CA ALA A 638 -15.42 2.97 3.72
C ALA A 638 -16.11 4.21 3.16
N GLN A 639 -15.53 4.83 2.14
CA GLN A 639 -16.14 5.95 1.43
C GLN A 639 -15.58 6.05 0.00
N THR A 640 -16.48 6.24 -0.97
CA THR A 640 -16.19 6.28 -2.40
C THR A 640 -15.56 7.61 -2.86
N GLY A 641 -15.55 8.63 -2.00
CA GLY A 641 -15.16 9.98 -2.38
C GLY A 641 -16.23 10.70 -3.23
N LEU A 642 -17.37 10.05 -3.47
CA LEU A 642 -18.48 10.55 -4.26
C LEU A 642 -19.76 10.63 -3.43
N LEU A 643 -20.59 11.62 -3.74
CA LEU A 643 -21.98 11.67 -3.34
C LEU A 643 -22.81 10.72 -4.21
N PRO A 644 -24.04 10.36 -3.79
CA PRO A 644 -24.94 9.54 -4.59
C PRO A 644 -25.24 10.11 -5.99
N ASP A 645 -25.07 11.42 -6.21
CA ASP A 645 -25.24 12.07 -7.51
C ASP A 645 -23.98 12.03 -8.40
N GLY A 646 -22.90 11.41 -7.92
CA GLY A 646 -21.62 11.28 -8.61
C GLY A 646 -20.68 12.49 -8.46
N SER A 647 -21.11 13.57 -7.79
CA SER A 647 -20.22 14.69 -7.46
C SER A 647 -19.27 14.35 -6.31
N ARG A 648 -18.14 15.05 -6.19
CA ARG A 648 -17.12 14.71 -5.18
C ARG A 648 -17.38 15.37 -3.84
N VAL A 649 -17.28 14.59 -2.77
CA VAL A 649 -17.53 15.04 -1.38
C VAL A 649 -16.46 16.02 -0.86
N ASP A 650 -15.28 16.03 -1.48
CA ASP A 650 -14.12 16.86 -1.12
C ASP A 650 -13.80 17.92 -2.20
N ALA A 651 -14.76 18.26 -3.06
CA ALA A 651 -14.61 19.24 -4.16
C ALA A 651 -14.08 20.62 -3.71
N ASN A 652 -14.34 21.03 -2.47
CA ASN A 652 -13.82 22.29 -1.90
C ASN A 652 -12.32 22.30 -1.60
N GLY A 653 -11.63 21.15 -1.65
CA GLY A 653 -10.21 21.10 -1.36
C GLY A 653 -9.85 21.37 0.11
N THR A 654 -10.72 21.12 1.09
CA THR A 654 -10.46 21.39 2.53
C THR A 654 -10.64 20.20 3.47
N ASN A 655 -11.30 19.13 3.04
CA ASN A 655 -11.42 17.91 3.84
C ASN A 655 -10.08 17.15 3.77
N ILE A 656 -9.40 16.97 4.91
CA ILE A 656 -7.99 16.56 4.96
C ILE A 656 -7.74 15.19 5.60
N ASP A 657 -8.71 14.62 6.33
CA ASP A 657 -8.48 13.45 7.20
C ASP A 657 -9.44 12.31 6.92
N VAL A 658 -9.27 11.76 5.74
CA VAL A 658 -10.09 10.73 5.13
C VAL A 658 -9.68 9.34 5.65
N GLY A 659 -10.51 8.73 6.52
CA GLY A 659 -10.23 7.42 7.15
C GLY A 659 -10.11 7.47 8.67
N VAL A 660 -8.94 7.09 9.21
CA VAL A 660 -8.65 7.09 10.66
C VAL A 660 -7.47 8.00 10.97
N TYR A 661 -7.56 8.82 12.02
CA TYR A 661 -6.39 9.52 12.55
C TYR A 661 -6.29 9.40 14.08
N ALA A 662 -5.05 9.42 14.58
CA ALA A 662 -4.74 9.54 16.01
C ALA A 662 -3.62 10.57 16.19
N ARG A 663 -3.92 11.75 16.74
CA ARG A 663 -2.98 12.90 16.76
C ARG A 663 -3.12 13.75 18.01
N ASN A 664 -2.06 14.49 18.36
CA ASN A 664 -2.20 15.66 19.22
C ASN A 664 -2.74 16.83 18.38
N TYR A 665 -4.04 17.08 18.49
CA TYR A 665 -4.76 18.12 17.76
C TYR A 665 -5.04 19.36 18.63
N ALA A 666 -4.93 19.25 19.95
CA ALA A 666 -5.24 20.33 20.90
C ALA A 666 -4.21 21.47 20.88
N GLY A 667 -3.13 21.37 20.10
CA GLY A 667 -2.10 22.41 19.99
C GLY A 667 -1.26 22.60 21.26
N ASP A 668 -1.43 21.74 22.27
CA ASP A 668 -0.60 21.74 23.47
C ASP A 668 0.77 21.14 23.12
N SER A 669 1.77 22.01 22.97
CA SER A 669 3.15 21.64 22.64
C SER A 669 3.83 20.79 23.71
N GLY A 670 3.26 20.70 24.92
CA GLY A 670 3.72 19.84 26.00
C GLY A 670 3.04 18.46 26.07
N PHE A 671 1.93 18.25 25.37
CA PHE A 671 1.22 16.97 25.37
C PHE A 671 1.82 15.99 24.35
N ILE A 672 2.30 14.84 24.83
CA ILE A 672 2.77 13.74 23.99
C ILE A 672 1.73 12.62 24.05
N MET A 673 1.15 12.28 22.89
CA MET A 673 0.26 11.12 22.77
C MET A 673 1.10 9.84 22.82
N ASP A 674 1.07 9.15 23.96
CA ASP A 674 1.81 7.90 24.17
C ASP A 674 1.20 6.75 23.34
N LYS A 675 2.00 6.19 22.42
CA LYS A 675 1.60 5.07 21.56
C LYS A 675 1.58 3.71 22.27
N THR A 676 2.18 3.59 23.44
CA THR A 676 2.17 2.32 24.19
C THR A 676 0.82 2.10 24.89
N THR A 677 0.10 3.20 25.14
CA THR A 677 -1.20 3.20 25.81
C THR A 677 -2.35 3.47 24.85
N ASN A 678 -2.13 4.28 23.80
CA ASN A 678 -3.09 4.47 22.72
C ASN A 678 -2.90 3.42 21.61
N VAL A 679 -3.98 2.80 21.14
CA VAL A 679 -3.92 1.67 20.19
C VAL A 679 -4.85 1.92 19.00
N VAL A 680 -4.33 1.78 17.78
CA VAL A 680 -5.12 1.77 16.54
C VAL A 680 -4.76 0.52 15.76
N ASP A 681 -5.60 -0.51 15.80
CA ASP A 681 -5.25 -1.83 15.26
C ASP A 681 -6.44 -2.60 14.68
N ASP A 682 -6.16 -3.49 13.73
CA ASP A 682 -7.12 -4.41 13.13
C ASP A 682 -8.37 -3.77 12.52
N ASN A 683 -8.27 -2.53 12.06
CA ASN A 683 -9.36 -1.85 11.37
C ASN A 683 -9.32 -2.15 9.87
N ASP A 684 -10.49 -2.22 9.27
CA ASP A 684 -10.75 -2.39 7.85
C ASP A 684 -11.06 -1.02 7.24
N ILE A 685 -10.24 -0.51 6.33
CA ILE A 685 -10.39 0.82 5.72
C ILE A 685 -10.45 0.68 4.20
N ALA A 686 -11.38 1.36 3.55
CA ALA A 686 -11.42 1.46 2.09
C ALA A 686 -11.68 2.91 1.70
N TRP A 687 -10.92 3.47 0.77
CA TRP A 687 -11.18 4.81 0.28
C TRP A 687 -10.90 4.93 -1.21
N ASN A 688 -11.64 5.78 -1.91
CA ASN A 688 -11.50 5.96 -3.36
C ASN A 688 -11.15 7.41 -3.77
N ALA A 689 -10.51 7.53 -4.95
CA ALA A 689 -10.18 8.73 -5.74
C ALA A 689 -9.82 10.01 -4.95
N PRO A 690 -8.57 10.17 -4.47
CA PRO A 690 -8.11 11.44 -3.95
C PRO A 690 -8.14 12.47 -5.08
N LEU A 691 -8.28 13.75 -4.74
CA LEU A 691 -8.14 14.84 -5.71
C LEU A 691 -6.85 14.67 -6.52
N GLU A 692 -6.94 14.92 -7.82
CA GLU A 692 -5.76 15.05 -8.68
C GLU A 692 -4.81 16.10 -8.08
N GLY A 693 -3.55 15.73 -7.85
CA GLY A 693 -2.56 16.58 -7.16
C GLY A 693 -2.59 16.54 -5.62
N GLN A 694 -3.45 15.72 -4.99
CA GLN A 694 -3.51 15.57 -3.53
C GLN A 694 -3.49 14.10 -3.09
N PRO A 695 -2.48 13.30 -3.51
CA PRO A 695 -2.39 11.87 -3.19
C PRO A 695 -2.32 11.60 -1.68
N ASN A 696 -1.80 12.56 -0.91
CA ASN A 696 -1.64 12.48 0.53
C ASN A 696 -2.95 12.71 1.31
N ARG A 697 -4.11 12.88 0.66
CA ARG A 697 -5.40 12.83 1.37
C ARG A 697 -5.85 11.40 1.68
N GLN A 698 -5.19 10.40 1.12
CA GLN A 698 -5.32 9.01 1.53
C GLN A 698 -4.43 8.72 2.74
N LEU A 699 -4.68 9.34 3.89
CA LEU A 699 -3.84 9.06 5.07
C LEU A 699 -4.31 7.78 5.76
N ASN A 700 -3.80 6.67 5.23
CA ASN A 700 -3.76 5.41 5.95
C ASN A 700 -2.56 5.37 6.92
N TYR A 701 -2.92 5.04 8.18
CA TYR A 701 -2.13 4.48 9.28
C TYR A 701 -1.41 5.42 10.26
N GLY A 702 -1.91 5.41 11.50
CA GLY A 702 -1.10 5.17 12.70
C GLY A 702 -0.16 6.28 13.17
N PHE A 703 -0.73 7.28 13.87
CA PHE A 703 -0.04 8.35 14.61
C PHE A 703 0.85 9.29 13.76
N SER A 704 0.84 10.59 14.06
CA SER A 704 1.68 11.60 13.37
C SER A 704 3.20 11.37 13.55
N ASP A 705 4.00 12.00 12.67
CA ASP A 705 5.47 11.86 12.50
C ASP A 705 6.33 12.02 13.76
N ASN A 706 5.78 12.59 14.84
CA ASN A 706 6.44 12.77 16.13
C ASN A 706 6.33 11.55 17.05
N ALA A 707 6.04 10.38 16.51
CA ALA A 707 5.63 9.26 17.31
C ALA A 707 6.24 7.94 16.78
N SER A 708 6.86 7.14 17.66
CA SER A 708 7.58 5.89 17.33
C SER A 708 6.64 4.67 17.36
N ALA A 709 6.43 4.05 16.19
CA ALA A 709 5.74 2.76 15.90
C ALA A 709 4.68 2.21 16.91
N GLY A 710 3.42 2.11 16.45
CA GLY A 710 2.32 1.37 17.09
C GLY A 710 1.68 0.38 16.08
N PRO A 711 0.73 -0.49 16.50
CA PRO A 711 0.42 -1.75 15.80
C PRO A 711 -0.06 -1.62 14.34
N ILE A 712 0.27 -2.65 13.55
CA ILE A 712 0.37 -2.66 12.08
C ILE A 712 -0.70 -3.58 11.43
N GLY A 713 -1.75 -3.98 12.16
CA GLY A 713 -2.75 -4.95 11.69
C GLY A 713 -3.94 -4.39 10.92
N ASN A 714 -3.98 -3.07 10.71
CA ASN A 714 -5.03 -2.41 9.93
C ASN A 714 -4.92 -2.82 8.44
N ARG A 715 -6.06 -3.06 7.78
CA ARG A 715 -6.15 -3.49 6.37
C ARG A 715 -6.75 -2.38 5.53
N VAL A 716 -6.17 -2.16 4.35
CA VAL A 716 -6.72 -1.24 3.35
C VAL A 716 -7.22 -2.00 2.14
N TYR A 717 -8.53 -2.04 1.96
CA TYR A 717 -9.17 -2.66 0.81
C TYR A 717 -9.24 -1.67 -0.35
N GLY A 718 -8.12 -1.46 -1.05
CA GLY A 718 -8.07 -0.76 -2.35
C GLY A 718 -9.09 0.37 -2.55
N VAL A 719 -9.76 0.37 -3.71
CA VAL A 719 -10.79 1.34 -4.09
C VAL A 719 -12.12 1.00 -3.42
N ALA A 720 -12.64 1.91 -2.60
CA ALA A 720 -14.00 1.81 -2.09
C ALA A 720 -15.05 1.94 -3.22
N THR A 721 -15.98 0.99 -3.28
CA THR A 721 -17.13 1.00 -4.20
C THR A 721 -18.43 1.05 -3.41
N ASP A 722 -19.53 1.48 -4.06
CA ASP A 722 -20.85 1.42 -3.45
C ASP A 722 -21.23 -0.01 -3.05
N ALA A 723 -20.86 -1.00 -3.88
CA ALA A 723 -21.10 -2.41 -3.59
C ALA A 723 -20.39 -2.87 -2.30
N LEU A 724 -19.15 -2.44 -2.08
CA LEU A 724 -18.43 -2.70 -0.82
C LEU A 724 -19.17 -2.07 0.36
N ILE A 725 -19.54 -0.79 0.28
CA ILE A 725 -20.26 -0.09 1.34
C ILE A 725 -21.58 -0.77 1.69
N GLN A 726 -22.38 -1.15 0.69
CA GLN A 726 -23.62 -1.89 0.91
C GLN A 726 -23.38 -3.26 1.56
N THR A 727 -22.29 -3.92 1.20
CA THR A 727 -21.87 -5.18 1.83
C THR A 727 -21.50 -4.98 3.30
N LEU A 728 -20.73 -3.93 3.64
CA LEU A 728 -20.37 -3.61 5.02
C LEU A 728 -21.62 -3.31 5.88
N ILE A 729 -22.55 -2.50 5.37
CA ILE A 729 -23.83 -2.20 6.02
C ILE A 729 -24.64 -3.48 6.24
N SER A 730 -24.77 -4.32 5.21
CA SER A 730 -25.57 -5.55 5.27
C SER A 730 -24.97 -6.56 6.26
N ASN A 731 -23.64 -6.72 6.25
CA ASN A 731 -22.93 -7.59 7.19
C ASN A 731 -23.09 -7.11 8.64
N HIS A 732 -23.04 -5.80 8.88
CA HIS A 732 -23.27 -5.23 10.22
C HIS A 732 -24.68 -5.55 10.71
N ARG A 733 -25.70 -5.31 9.87
CA ARG A 733 -27.09 -5.61 10.21
C ARG A 733 -27.35 -7.11 10.39
N ALA A 734 -26.70 -7.97 9.62
CA ALA A 734 -26.77 -9.42 9.78
C ALA A 734 -26.14 -9.89 11.10
N ALA A 735 -25.03 -9.27 11.53
CA ALA A 735 -24.42 -9.53 12.83
C ALA A 735 -25.35 -9.12 13.98
N TRP A 736 -25.99 -7.95 13.89
CA TRP A 736 -27.04 -7.54 14.83
C TRP A 736 -28.23 -8.50 14.86
N GLN A 737 -28.72 -8.91 13.70
CA GLN A 737 -29.83 -9.86 13.59
C GLN A 737 -29.49 -11.19 14.27
N SER A 738 -28.28 -11.71 14.02
CA SER A 738 -27.78 -12.94 14.64
C SER A 738 -27.63 -12.82 16.15
N ALA A 739 -27.34 -11.61 16.65
CA ALA A 739 -27.24 -11.28 18.06
C ALA A 739 -28.59 -10.88 18.71
N GLY A 740 -29.70 -10.90 17.97
CA GLY A 740 -31.02 -10.48 18.47
C GLY A 740 -31.12 -8.97 18.78
N VAL A 741 -30.22 -8.16 18.23
CA VAL A 741 -30.24 -6.70 18.39
C VAL A 741 -31.38 -6.12 17.55
N ILE A 742 -32.28 -5.39 18.22
CA ILE A 742 -33.37 -4.66 17.58
C ILE A 742 -33.18 -3.19 17.90
N VAL A 743 -33.04 -2.38 16.84
CA VAL A 743 -32.79 -0.94 16.92
C VAL A 743 -34.10 -0.18 16.67
N GLY A 744 -34.36 0.87 17.48
CA GLY A 744 -35.50 1.78 17.27
C GLY A 744 -36.86 1.07 17.27
N ARG A 745 -37.16 0.29 18.31
CA ARG A 745 -38.30 -0.64 18.40
C ARG A 745 -39.67 0.00 18.14
N ARG A 746 -39.81 1.32 18.27
CA ARG A 746 -41.03 2.04 17.92
C ARG A 746 -41.21 2.15 16.39
N LYS A 747 -41.94 1.21 15.80
CA LYS A 747 -42.70 1.48 14.57
C LYS A 747 -43.98 2.25 14.93
N PRO A 748 -44.46 3.18 14.07
CA PRO A 748 -45.56 4.09 14.37
C PRO A 748 -46.81 3.40 14.93
#